data_AF-A0A251ZSK0-F1
#
_entry.id   AF-A0A251ZSK0-F1
#
_cell.length_a   1.000
_cell.length_b   1.000
_cell.length_c   1.000
_cell.angle_alpha   90.00
_cell.angle_beta   90.00
_cell.angle_gamma   90.00
#
_symmetry.space_group_name_H-M   'P 1'
#
loop_
_entity.id
_entity.type
_entity.pdbx_description
1 polymer ?
#
loop_
_entity_poly.entity_id
_entity_poly.type
_entity_poly.pdbx_seq_one_letter_code
_entity_poly.pdbx_strand_id
1 'polypeptide(L)'
;MTLAGDATGATTGTLSAGTISAGNYYKAYATAISGLNYVYTATSLTSVNIGDNYNIVLTSGDYDTGHSNMSILANDGNIEINQNAGKFTFGNTVDVVANSVVIGDYYLSTNNSYDASTYIFSQGVSSAAMAYGSNVTMDLSGSVLLNGANNSMTFGNALVLNAVTMSMGAGVVTTAPVNDYFSAGLNTTITLQSGFTDTLSNGIFALQGSSILSVANGDVNFAGANVGAANSNWFQMADSNSLIVDNGSVLLNGTGQTMVFGANGTVQAATDLVMNGTKQTFSMGDNAHLSLVAGNISVTNTSQIMSFGALASVNATSLVLTGTTQSVVLGSSASVSLTGGVNMSGTGETFAVGNGGSVAIAGTGNSFVLAGTGQIVSVGNDANFSMAGTYNVSAAAGGTLSTIIGSNTNVSVGGDFDLATSANYSQGAGGSFNVANNVSIVGNAPTLSFGSNINYNVGAGWNISGVSDKIVLGAGATGTLGNITFAATARDGGFDTGIAGSVDASGNATSTLEMGNVILTSNNSLTLGGQISGGNVIMNASNTLTISGTGGHIHLTGIAGVGTNTLISAAAGNNVSIGINGIQLSAATTSLTYGGSGTLAVNGNILIANTAEAATLNIGANTNFEVSTANMNAVATSITFGSNASFSVAGWSFAANQNSVVIGAGASGGLGAINFGAAISGGVFDTGNAATPTEGSTATLTITSATVNNNNILNMGDYTFANTVTLSDSGVLNVSSGADVTIQNLSLDNSEGTVTVNVSTGATLTINSLQTTATATSMPVINVNGGEVIIAGQAITARSSMSYHTVNFDSTQANGIYAYAGNIVDESGRLTINNFALSHKLVFAAQDGYLDETRYITSYADGVLTVSYVNATTGKTEQLAQFNYTPAVEGEVPNVLITTDGASPTGYDLVITKCFLTGTHLLTPEGEVTVENLKAGDHVVTLENGQQVSKEIVWAGTMDVNVNHYENKGPLYPVRIKAHAFGLNQPCRDLLVTPEHTIFVDGGLIPARMLVNGRSIIVDTTI
;
A
#
# COMPACT_ATOMS: atom_id res chain seq x y z
N MET A 1 -11.56 -75.76 77.29
CA MET A 1 -12.53 -75.41 78.34
C MET A 1 -13.91 -75.67 77.77
N THR A 2 -14.72 -76.53 78.38
CA THR A 2 -16.06 -76.88 77.88
C THR A 2 -17.06 -75.82 78.32
N LEU A 3 -17.92 -75.34 77.42
CA LEU A 3 -19.06 -74.48 77.77
C LEU A 3 -20.36 -75.19 77.38
N ALA A 4 -21.15 -75.54 78.41
CA ALA A 4 -22.56 -75.89 78.31
C ALA A 4 -23.40 -74.61 78.41
N GLY A 5 -24.46 -74.52 77.61
CA GLY A 5 -25.08 -73.24 77.24
C GLY A 5 -26.32 -72.80 78.04
N ASP A 6 -27.01 -71.82 77.45
CA ASP A 6 -28.42 -71.45 77.64
C ASP A 6 -28.85 -70.64 76.41
N ALA A 7 -30.08 -70.89 75.95
CA ALA A 7 -30.72 -70.22 74.83
C ALA A 7 -31.56 -69.03 75.31
N THR A 8 -30.99 -67.83 75.34
CA THR A 8 -31.66 -66.54 75.04
C THR A 8 -30.61 -65.47 74.74
N GLY A 9 -30.92 -64.58 73.79
CA GLY A 9 -29.97 -63.74 73.05
C GLY A 9 -28.91 -62.94 73.84
N ALA A 10 -27.73 -62.85 73.20
CA ALA A 10 -26.60 -61.95 73.42
C ALA A 10 -25.80 -62.10 74.74
N THR A 11 -24.69 -62.86 74.67
CA THR A 11 -23.63 -62.88 75.70
C THR A 11 -22.29 -62.43 75.12
N THR A 12 -21.74 -61.34 75.67
CA THR A 12 -20.32 -60.97 75.55
C THR A 12 -19.55 -61.69 76.66
N GLY A 13 -18.67 -62.62 76.30
CA GLY A 13 -17.77 -63.29 77.24
C GLY A 13 -16.36 -62.69 77.19
N THR A 14 -15.85 -62.19 78.31
CA THR A 14 -14.47 -61.69 78.42
C THR A 14 -13.54 -62.82 78.88
N LEU A 15 -12.54 -63.19 78.06
CA LEU A 15 -11.46 -64.08 78.49
C LEU A 15 -10.32 -63.24 79.08
N SER A 16 -10.29 -63.05 80.40
CA SER A 16 -9.12 -62.46 81.08
C SER A 16 -8.06 -63.52 81.30
N ALA A 17 -7.01 -63.55 80.46
CA ALA A 17 -5.84 -64.37 80.70
C ALA A 17 -4.81 -63.57 81.53
N GLY A 18 -4.46 -64.10 82.71
CA GLY A 18 -3.33 -63.61 83.49
C GLY A 18 -2.01 -63.82 82.74
N THR A 19 -1.06 -62.95 82.99
CA THR A 19 0.28 -62.83 82.38
C THR A 19 0.93 -64.19 82.06
N ILE A 20 1.16 -64.50 80.79
CA ILE A 20 1.90 -65.69 80.34
C ILE A 20 3.27 -65.25 79.83
N SER A 21 4.34 -65.71 80.49
CA SER A 21 5.74 -65.44 80.13
C SER A 21 6.22 -66.37 79.01
N ALA A 22 7.08 -65.82 78.13
CA ALA A 22 7.54 -66.38 76.87
C ALA A 22 8.22 -67.77 76.93
N GLY A 23 7.93 -68.59 75.91
CA GLY A 23 8.60 -69.84 75.54
C GLY A 23 8.10 -70.30 74.16
N ASN A 24 9.02 -70.74 73.30
CA ASN A 24 8.84 -70.88 71.85
C ASN A 24 7.64 -71.75 71.38
N TYR A 25 6.91 -71.22 70.40
CA TYR A 25 5.82 -71.80 69.59
C TYR A 25 4.54 -72.25 70.34
N TYR A 26 3.49 -71.41 70.28
CA TYR A 26 2.11 -71.81 70.59
C TYR A 26 1.22 -71.66 69.34
N LYS A 27 0.61 -72.77 68.89
CA LYS A 27 -0.58 -72.76 68.01
C LYS A 27 -1.80 -72.96 68.90
N ALA A 28 -2.62 -71.93 69.10
CA ALA A 28 -3.91 -72.07 69.76
C ALA A 28 -4.94 -72.63 68.76
N TYR A 29 -5.39 -73.87 68.96
CA TYR A 29 -6.56 -74.41 68.24
C TYR A 29 -7.78 -74.27 69.15
N ALA A 30 -8.68 -73.32 68.84
CA ALA A 30 -10.00 -73.23 69.47
C ALA A 30 -11.04 -73.92 68.57
N THR A 31 -11.80 -74.86 69.12
CA THR A 31 -12.90 -75.52 68.40
C THR A 31 -14.14 -74.60 68.39
N ALA A 32 -14.67 -74.34 67.20
CA ALA A 32 -15.60 -73.26 66.86
C ALA A 32 -17.06 -73.43 67.37
N ILE A 33 -17.68 -72.31 67.79
CA ILE A 33 -19.14 -72.11 67.81
C ILE A 33 -19.42 -70.85 66.97
N SER A 34 -20.25 -70.98 65.94
CA SER A 34 -20.62 -69.89 65.02
C SER A 34 -21.36 -68.75 65.75
N GLY A 35 -20.98 -67.49 65.47
CA GLY A 35 -21.73 -66.28 65.89
C GLY A 35 -21.22 -65.53 67.14
N LEU A 36 -19.98 -65.74 67.59
CA LEU A 36 -19.40 -65.08 68.79
C LEU A 36 -18.16 -64.22 68.47
N ASN A 37 -18.11 -63.00 69.05
CA ASN A 37 -16.95 -62.10 69.00
C ASN A 37 -15.90 -62.52 70.05
N TYR A 38 -14.66 -62.74 69.63
CA TYR A 38 -13.54 -63.07 70.53
C TYR A 38 -12.66 -61.84 70.77
N VAL A 39 -12.55 -61.41 72.03
CA VAL A 39 -11.64 -60.32 72.45
C VAL A 39 -10.34 -60.92 72.97
N TYR A 40 -9.22 -60.65 72.31
CA TYR A 40 -7.89 -61.13 72.72
C TYR A 40 -7.11 -60.01 73.42
N THR A 41 -6.67 -60.26 74.66
CA THR A 41 -5.73 -59.40 75.41
C THR A 41 -4.47 -60.21 75.70
N ALA A 42 -3.36 -59.91 74.99
CA ALA A 42 -2.07 -60.56 75.21
C ALA A 42 -0.92 -59.61 74.87
N THR A 43 0.07 -59.47 75.75
CA THR A 43 1.15 -58.47 75.66
C THR A 43 2.37 -58.92 74.83
N SER A 44 2.39 -60.15 74.30
CA SER A 44 3.34 -60.57 73.26
C SER A 44 2.81 -61.80 72.53
N LEU A 45 2.61 -61.70 71.22
CA LEU A 45 2.19 -62.81 70.35
C LEU A 45 3.24 -62.99 69.26
N THR A 46 3.45 -64.21 68.77
CA THR A 46 4.38 -64.50 67.64
C THR A 46 3.65 -64.98 66.38
N SER A 47 2.41 -65.46 66.50
CA SER A 47 1.52 -65.80 65.38
C SER A 47 0.08 -65.91 65.89
N VAL A 48 -0.90 -65.33 65.18
CA VAL A 48 -2.33 -65.46 65.49
C VAL A 48 -3.02 -66.03 64.25
N ASN A 49 -3.58 -67.24 64.37
CA ASN A 49 -4.39 -67.85 63.33
C ASN A 49 -5.78 -68.10 63.92
N ILE A 50 -6.76 -67.35 63.46
CA ILE A 50 -8.16 -67.48 63.87
C ILE A 50 -8.87 -67.98 62.62
N GLY A 51 -9.56 -69.12 62.72
CA GLY A 51 -10.16 -69.79 61.56
C GLY A 51 -11.19 -68.93 60.82
N ASP A 52 -11.86 -69.54 59.84
CA ASP A 52 -12.66 -68.80 58.86
C ASP A 52 -13.88 -68.06 59.48
N ASN A 53 -14.10 -66.79 59.09
CA ASN A 53 -15.22 -65.90 59.45
C ASN A 53 -15.23 -65.26 60.87
N TYR A 54 -14.07 -65.01 61.50
CA TYR A 54 -14.01 -64.38 62.84
C TYR A 54 -13.30 -63.02 62.85
N ASN A 55 -13.86 -62.04 63.56
CA ASN A 55 -13.25 -60.72 63.71
C ASN A 55 -12.19 -60.71 64.83
N ILE A 56 -11.05 -60.08 64.56
CA ILE A 56 -10.04 -59.74 65.57
C ILE A 56 -10.30 -58.31 66.03
N VAL A 57 -10.69 -58.13 67.29
CA VAL A 57 -10.79 -56.80 67.91
C VAL A 57 -9.71 -56.67 68.98
N LEU A 58 -8.71 -55.82 68.74
CA LEU A 58 -7.63 -55.54 69.70
C LEU A 58 -8.02 -54.33 70.54
N THR A 59 -8.23 -54.54 71.85
CA THR A 59 -8.93 -53.56 72.70
C THR A 59 -8.06 -52.85 73.75
N SER A 60 -6.87 -53.34 74.11
CA SER A 60 -5.91 -52.64 75.01
C SER A 60 -4.53 -53.34 75.13
N GLY A 61 -3.42 -52.56 75.17
CA GLY A 61 -2.03 -53.02 75.45
C GLY A 61 -0.97 -52.49 74.48
N ASP A 62 0.30 -52.30 74.92
CA ASP A 62 1.43 -52.13 74.00
C ASP A 62 1.78 -53.51 73.40
N TYR A 63 1.84 -53.60 72.07
CA TYR A 63 2.13 -54.84 71.35
C TYR A 63 3.45 -54.67 70.60
N ASP A 64 4.54 -55.08 71.23
CA ASP A 64 5.87 -55.15 70.61
C ASP A 64 6.15 -56.59 70.19
N THR A 65 6.29 -56.79 68.87
CA THR A 65 6.45 -58.14 68.33
C THR A 65 7.91 -58.58 68.33
N GLY A 66 8.89 -57.67 68.39
CA GLY A 66 10.33 -57.92 68.54
C GLY A 66 10.99 -58.98 67.62
N HIS A 67 10.25 -59.60 66.70
CA HIS A 67 10.60 -60.82 65.97
C HIS A 67 10.31 -60.64 64.49
N SER A 68 11.15 -61.28 63.66
CA SER A 68 11.33 -60.96 62.25
C SER A 68 10.25 -61.50 61.30
N ASN A 69 9.21 -62.20 61.76
CA ASN A 69 8.20 -62.84 60.91
C ASN A 69 6.93 -63.16 61.72
N MET A 70 5.96 -62.25 61.72
CA MET A 70 4.62 -62.52 62.27
C MET A 70 3.61 -62.64 61.13
N SER A 71 2.72 -63.63 61.19
CA SER A 71 1.56 -63.70 60.31
C SER A 71 0.27 -63.66 61.15
N ILE A 72 -0.63 -62.74 60.79
CA ILE A 72 -1.97 -62.61 61.36
C ILE A 72 -2.94 -63.06 60.27
N LEU A 73 -3.53 -64.25 60.44
CA LEU A 73 -4.53 -64.79 59.51
C LEU A 73 -5.92 -64.73 60.16
N ALA A 74 -6.80 -63.94 59.57
CA ALA A 74 -8.25 -63.92 59.80
C ALA A 74 -8.93 -64.20 58.46
N ASN A 75 -8.84 -65.45 57.98
CA ASN A 75 -9.52 -65.87 56.76
C ASN A 75 -11.01 -65.50 56.86
N ASP A 76 -11.52 -64.69 55.93
CA ASP A 76 -12.92 -64.23 55.90
C ASP A 76 -13.42 -63.35 57.06
N GLY A 77 -12.58 -62.91 58.01
CA GLY A 77 -12.97 -62.04 59.14
C GLY A 77 -12.24 -60.70 59.22
N ASN A 78 -12.82 -59.67 59.87
CA ASN A 78 -12.27 -58.31 59.93
C ASN A 78 -11.23 -58.14 61.06
N ILE A 79 -10.20 -57.33 60.85
CA ILE A 79 -9.30 -56.86 61.92
C ILE A 79 -9.67 -55.41 62.26
N GLU A 80 -10.08 -55.17 63.50
CA GLU A 80 -10.37 -53.85 64.05
C GLU A 80 -9.41 -53.56 65.21
N ILE A 81 -8.57 -52.52 65.08
CA ILE A 81 -7.68 -52.07 66.14
C ILE A 81 -8.34 -50.88 66.85
N ASN A 82 -8.81 -51.09 68.08
CA ASN A 82 -9.56 -50.09 68.83
C ASN A 82 -8.65 -48.93 69.29
N GLN A 83 -9.25 -47.75 69.42
CA GLN A 83 -8.65 -46.47 69.87
C GLN A 83 -8.02 -46.48 71.29
N ASN A 84 -8.20 -47.54 72.09
CA ASN A 84 -7.62 -47.68 73.43
C ASN A 84 -6.43 -48.68 73.53
N ALA A 85 -5.93 -49.22 72.41
CA ALA A 85 -4.71 -50.03 72.42
C ALA A 85 -3.44 -49.16 72.47
N GLY A 86 -2.36 -49.68 73.06
CA GLY A 86 -1.06 -49.01 73.16
C GLY A 86 -0.24 -49.18 71.87
N LYS A 87 1.00 -48.69 71.88
CA LYS A 87 1.91 -48.67 70.71
C LYS A 87 2.00 -50.06 70.05
N PHE A 88 1.65 -50.13 68.76
CA PHE A 88 1.72 -51.36 67.96
C PHE A 88 2.97 -51.32 67.07
N THR A 89 3.93 -52.23 67.27
CA THR A 89 5.20 -52.25 66.53
C THR A 89 5.34 -53.57 65.76
N PHE A 90 5.32 -53.50 64.43
CA PHE A 90 5.64 -54.63 63.54
C PHE A 90 7.17 -54.75 63.38
N GLY A 91 7.69 -55.98 63.46
CA GLY A 91 9.05 -56.31 63.01
C GLY A 91 9.15 -56.41 61.49
N ASN A 92 10.36 -56.60 60.95
CA ASN A 92 10.75 -56.44 59.53
C ASN A 92 9.92 -57.16 58.44
N THR A 93 8.93 -58.00 58.76
CA THR A 93 8.03 -58.66 57.79
C THR A 93 6.74 -59.11 58.50
N VAL A 94 5.56 -58.64 58.05
CA VAL A 94 4.26 -59.02 58.62
C VAL A 94 3.21 -59.29 57.55
N ASP A 95 2.85 -60.55 57.37
CA ASP A 95 1.76 -60.97 56.49
C ASP A 95 0.42 -60.85 57.22
N VAL A 96 -0.47 -59.97 56.76
CA VAL A 96 -1.83 -59.80 57.30
C VAL A 96 -2.86 -60.21 56.26
N VAL A 97 -3.62 -61.28 56.55
CA VAL A 97 -4.70 -61.79 55.67
C VAL A 97 -6.04 -61.60 56.39
N ALA A 98 -6.89 -60.64 55.99
CA ALA A 98 -8.15 -60.32 56.69
C ALA A 98 -9.21 -59.57 55.85
N ASN A 99 -10.51 -59.77 56.15
CA ASN A 99 -11.72 -59.26 55.45
C ASN A 99 -11.84 -57.72 55.31
N SER A 100 -11.25 -57.04 56.26
CA SER A 100 -10.92 -55.64 56.19
C SER A 100 -9.93 -55.38 57.32
N VAL A 101 -9.07 -54.38 57.14
CA VAL A 101 -8.16 -53.92 58.17
C VAL A 101 -8.52 -52.49 58.50
N VAL A 102 -9.10 -52.28 59.69
CA VAL A 102 -9.46 -50.97 60.24
C VAL A 102 -8.50 -50.66 61.39
N ILE A 103 -7.70 -49.61 61.23
CA ILE A 103 -6.64 -49.23 62.19
C ILE A 103 -6.99 -47.86 62.81
N GLY A 104 -6.85 -47.73 64.14
CA GLY A 104 -6.95 -46.45 64.85
C GLY A 104 -5.65 -45.62 64.80
N ASP A 105 -5.48 -44.66 65.71
CA ASP A 105 -4.26 -43.81 65.80
C ASP A 105 -2.98 -44.62 66.14
N TYR A 106 -2.11 -44.91 65.15
CA TYR A 106 -0.88 -45.68 65.42
C TYR A 106 0.32 -45.33 64.52
N TYR A 107 1.52 -45.42 65.11
CA TYR A 107 2.82 -45.33 64.43
C TYR A 107 3.37 -46.73 64.15
N LEU A 108 3.65 -47.06 62.89
CA LEU A 108 4.23 -48.35 62.49
C LEU A 108 5.70 -48.15 62.04
N SER A 109 6.64 -48.87 62.66
CA SER A 109 8.08 -48.78 62.31
C SER A 109 8.46 -49.61 61.08
N THR A 110 9.65 -49.30 60.54
CA THR A 110 10.23 -49.62 59.22
C THR A 110 10.25 -51.09 58.79
N ASN A 111 10.13 -51.29 57.45
CA ASN A 111 10.12 -52.55 56.68
C ASN A 111 8.89 -53.44 56.91
N ASN A 112 7.76 -53.10 56.30
CA ASN A 112 6.57 -53.96 56.29
C ASN A 112 6.14 -54.25 54.84
N SER A 113 5.89 -55.52 54.55
CA SER A 113 5.29 -56.02 53.30
C SER A 113 3.94 -56.62 53.68
N TYR A 114 2.85 -56.09 53.13
CA TYR A 114 1.50 -56.58 53.38
C TYR A 114 0.96 -57.28 52.13
N ASP A 115 0.66 -58.57 52.23
CA ASP A 115 -0.04 -59.38 51.21
C ASP A 115 -1.44 -59.74 51.75
N ALA A 116 -2.48 -59.05 51.26
CA ALA A 116 -3.87 -59.31 51.65
C ALA A 116 -4.64 -59.90 50.46
N SER A 117 -4.93 -61.20 50.52
CA SER A 117 -5.45 -62.00 49.39
C SER A 117 -6.94 -61.82 49.06
N THR A 118 -7.63 -61.00 49.83
CA THR A 118 -8.91 -60.36 49.49
C THR A 118 -8.88 -59.03 50.31
N TYR A 119 -9.75 -58.02 50.09
CA TYR A 119 -10.21 -57.04 51.12
C TYR A 119 -9.77 -55.56 51.16
N ILE A 120 -10.65 -54.74 51.76
CA ILE A 120 -10.63 -53.26 51.88
C ILE A 120 -9.70 -52.82 53.01
N PHE A 121 -8.76 -51.92 52.72
CA PHE A 121 -7.99 -51.19 53.74
C PHE A 121 -8.69 -49.87 54.02
N SER A 122 -9.31 -49.71 55.20
CA SER A 122 -10.07 -48.51 55.54
C SER A 122 -9.62 -47.86 56.85
N GLN A 123 -9.37 -46.55 56.78
CA GLN A 123 -9.40 -45.68 57.95
C GLN A 123 -10.87 -45.35 58.18
N GLY A 124 -11.48 -45.75 59.30
CA GLY A 124 -12.93 -45.64 59.53
C GLY A 124 -13.34 -44.73 60.70
N VAL A 125 -12.38 -44.17 61.44
CA VAL A 125 -12.62 -43.31 62.61
C VAL A 125 -12.14 -41.89 62.32
N SER A 126 -12.91 -40.87 62.71
CA SER A 126 -12.51 -39.47 62.53
C SER A 126 -11.26 -39.13 63.37
N SER A 127 -10.33 -38.39 62.79
CA SER A 127 -9.05 -37.92 63.35
C SER A 127 -7.92 -38.95 63.40
N ALA A 128 -7.98 -40.01 62.57
CA ALA A 128 -6.97 -41.06 62.56
C ALA A 128 -5.66 -40.64 61.86
N ALA A 129 -4.51 -40.81 62.49
CA ALA A 129 -3.19 -40.58 61.87
C ALA A 129 -2.35 -41.86 61.75
N MET A 130 -1.91 -42.18 60.54
CA MET A 130 -1.00 -43.28 60.23
C MET A 130 0.27 -42.76 59.56
N ALA A 131 1.42 -43.14 60.09
CA ALA A 131 2.72 -42.84 59.52
C ALA A 131 3.53 -44.13 59.34
N TYR A 132 4.06 -44.32 58.14
CA TYR A 132 4.91 -45.43 57.74
C TYR A 132 6.30 -44.91 57.37
N GLY A 133 7.32 -45.75 57.64
CA GLY A 133 8.71 -45.48 57.23
C GLY A 133 8.93 -45.56 55.72
N SER A 134 10.20 -45.67 55.31
CA SER A 134 10.57 -45.90 53.90
C SER A 134 10.58 -47.39 53.55
N ASN A 135 10.55 -47.71 52.24
CA ASN A 135 10.56 -49.07 51.67
C ASN A 135 9.36 -49.90 52.11
N VAL A 136 8.17 -49.40 51.80
CA VAL A 136 6.90 -50.05 52.15
C VAL A 136 6.32 -50.68 50.89
N THR A 137 5.90 -51.94 50.98
CA THR A 137 5.16 -52.60 49.89
C THR A 137 3.80 -53.05 50.40
N MET A 138 2.75 -52.65 49.68
CA MET A 138 1.37 -52.99 49.95
C MET A 138 0.78 -53.57 48.67
N ASP A 139 0.48 -54.86 48.67
CA ASP A 139 -0.21 -55.51 47.56
C ASP A 139 -1.63 -55.88 48.00
N LEU A 140 -2.58 -55.04 47.60
CA LEU A 140 -3.98 -55.13 48.01
C LEU A 140 -4.82 -55.63 46.83
N SER A 141 -5.52 -56.73 47.06
CA SER A 141 -6.57 -57.23 46.16
C SER A 141 -7.89 -56.45 46.27
N GLY A 142 -7.95 -55.42 47.12
CA GLY A 142 -9.12 -54.57 47.36
C GLY A 142 -8.81 -53.06 47.32
N SER A 143 -9.70 -52.23 47.87
CA SER A 143 -9.60 -50.77 47.80
C SER A 143 -8.89 -50.14 49.00
N VAL A 144 -8.24 -49.00 48.78
CA VAL A 144 -7.76 -48.08 49.82
C VAL A 144 -8.83 -47.02 50.05
N LEU A 145 -9.42 -46.98 51.25
CA LEU A 145 -10.48 -46.03 51.61
C LEU A 145 -10.07 -45.18 52.82
N LEU A 146 -9.98 -43.86 52.63
CA LEU A 146 -9.86 -42.93 53.75
C LEU A 146 -11.28 -42.42 54.06
N ASN A 147 -11.96 -43.06 55.02
CA ASN A 147 -13.33 -42.76 55.41
C ASN A 147 -13.36 -42.03 56.77
N GLY A 148 -14.16 -40.98 56.91
CA GLY A 148 -14.26 -40.20 58.16
C GLY A 148 -13.76 -38.76 58.00
N ALA A 149 -13.53 -38.07 59.12
CA ALA A 149 -13.07 -36.68 59.11
C ALA A 149 -11.69 -36.50 59.73
N ASN A 150 -10.80 -35.75 59.08
CA ASN A 150 -9.46 -35.41 59.62
C ASN A 150 -8.45 -36.57 59.61
N ASN A 151 -8.50 -37.47 58.62
CA ASN A 151 -7.59 -38.61 58.57
C ASN A 151 -6.24 -38.27 57.92
N SER A 152 -5.17 -38.94 58.30
CA SER A 152 -3.86 -38.80 57.65
C SER A 152 -3.18 -40.16 57.45
N MET A 153 -2.63 -40.38 56.26
CA MET A 153 -1.82 -41.54 55.89
C MET A 153 -0.54 -41.03 55.23
N THR A 154 0.60 -41.19 55.88
CA THR A 154 1.90 -40.67 55.43
C THR A 154 2.93 -41.79 55.31
N PHE A 155 3.69 -41.81 54.22
CA PHE A 155 4.74 -42.78 53.95
C PHE A 155 6.09 -42.09 53.74
N GLY A 156 7.18 -42.77 54.11
CA GLY A 156 8.54 -42.39 53.73
C GLY A 156 8.82 -42.63 52.24
N ASN A 157 10.09 -42.77 51.86
CA ASN A 157 10.48 -43.00 50.47
C ASN A 157 10.19 -44.43 50.01
N ALA A 158 10.09 -44.66 48.70
CA ALA A 158 9.97 -45.97 48.07
C ALA A 158 8.75 -46.78 48.55
N LEU A 159 7.56 -46.16 48.53
CA LEU A 159 6.28 -46.88 48.65
C LEU A 159 5.98 -47.60 47.33
N VAL A 160 5.57 -48.87 47.41
CA VAL A 160 4.93 -49.61 46.31
C VAL A 160 3.54 -50.03 46.77
N LEU A 161 2.49 -49.48 46.17
CA LEU A 161 1.10 -49.75 46.53
C LEU A 161 0.33 -50.25 45.31
N ASN A 162 -0.12 -51.49 45.34
CA ASN A 162 -1.07 -52.04 44.38
C ASN A 162 -2.44 -52.13 45.05
N ALA A 163 -3.50 -51.64 44.40
CA ALA A 163 -4.86 -51.72 44.91
C ALA A 163 -5.88 -51.79 43.77
N VAL A 164 -7.12 -52.16 44.08
CA VAL A 164 -8.23 -52.10 43.11
C VAL A 164 -8.65 -50.66 42.88
N THR A 165 -9.03 -49.93 43.92
CA THR A 165 -9.40 -48.51 43.82
C THR A 165 -8.79 -47.74 44.99
N MET A 166 -8.75 -46.42 44.86
CA MET A 166 -8.48 -45.54 46.00
C MET A 166 -9.58 -44.48 46.12
N SER A 167 -10.08 -44.27 47.34
CA SER A 167 -11.10 -43.25 47.61
C SER A 167 -10.78 -42.46 48.88
N MET A 168 -10.88 -41.14 48.79
CA MET A 168 -10.77 -40.21 49.91
C MET A 168 -12.13 -39.56 50.18
N GLY A 169 -12.51 -39.49 51.46
CA GLY A 169 -13.78 -38.91 51.90
C GLY A 169 -15.03 -39.75 51.62
N ALA A 170 -14.92 -41.06 51.35
CA ALA A 170 -16.10 -41.89 51.06
C ALA A 170 -16.95 -42.16 52.33
N GLY A 171 -18.27 -41.96 52.23
CA GLY A 171 -19.25 -42.41 53.24
C GLY A 171 -19.65 -41.40 54.34
N VAL A 172 -19.21 -40.14 54.28
CA VAL A 172 -19.52 -39.13 55.32
C VAL A 172 -20.57 -38.12 54.84
N VAL A 173 -21.84 -38.27 55.24
CA VAL A 173 -22.87 -37.24 54.99
C VAL A 173 -22.76 -36.15 56.05
N THR A 174 -21.80 -35.23 55.93
CA THR A 174 -21.67 -34.04 56.80
C THR A 174 -21.92 -32.74 56.05
N THR A 175 -22.43 -31.72 56.74
CA THR A 175 -22.55 -30.35 56.24
C THR A 175 -21.25 -29.54 56.35
N ALA A 176 -20.22 -30.11 57.00
CA ALA A 176 -18.91 -29.52 57.19
C ALA A 176 -17.83 -30.30 56.42
N PRO A 177 -16.81 -29.61 55.88
CA PRO A 177 -15.67 -30.23 55.18
C PRO A 177 -14.87 -31.17 56.10
N VAL A 178 -14.28 -32.23 55.52
CA VAL A 178 -13.43 -33.19 56.24
C VAL A 178 -11.98 -33.15 55.72
N ASN A 179 -10.95 -33.05 56.57
CA ASN A 179 -9.55 -32.89 56.10
C ASN A 179 -8.81 -34.23 55.98
N ASP A 180 -8.81 -34.90 54.83
CA ASP A 180 -8.06 -36.16 54.67
C ASP A 180 -6.69 -35.93 54.01
N TYR A 181 -5.66 -36.61 54.47
CA TYR A 181 -4.28 -36.44 53.98
C TYR A 181 -3.71 -37.78 53.57
N PHE A 182 -3.24 -37.89 52.33
CA PHE A 182 -2.39 -38.97 51.87
C PHE A 182 -1.07 -38.38 51.40
N SER A 183 0.07 -38.89 51.87
CA SER A 183 1.35 -38.52 51.28
C SER A 183 2.39 -39.63 51.26
N ALA A 184 3.31 -39.57 50.31
CA ALA A 184 4.45 -40.47 50.24
C ALA A 184 5.72 -39.75 49.77
N GLY A 185 6.86 -40.25 50.22
CA GLY A 185 8.19 -39.75 49.87
C GLY A 185 8.62 -40.09 48.44
N LEU A 186 9.91 -39.90 48.15
CA LEU A 186 10.50 -40.06 46.81
C LEU A 186 10.37 -41.50 46.29
N ASN A 187 10.35 -41.68 44.97
CA ASN A 187 10.33 -42.99 44.30
C ASN A 187 9.11 -43.86 44.66
N THR A 188 7.96 -43.24 44.87
CA THR A 188 6.72 -43.96 45.17
C THR A 188 6.07 -44.48 43.89
N THR A 189 5.57 -45.72 43.88
CA THR A 189 4.76 -46.30 42.80
C THR A 189 3.42 -46.73 43.35
N ILE A 190 2.33 -46.18 42.83
CA ILE A 190 0.96 -46.56 43.16
C ILE A 190 0.31 -47.06 41.88
N THR A 191 -0.27 -48.26 41.90
CA THR A 191 -0.97 -48.88 40.79
C THR A 191 -2.39 -49.25 41.21
N LEU A 192 -3.38 -48.63 40.56
CA LEU A 192 -4.81 -48.84 40.81
C LEU A 192 -5.45 -49.56 39.61
N GLN A 193 -6.22 -50.62 39.85
CA GLN A 193 -6.90 -51.34 38.77
C GLN A 193 -8.14 -50.61 38.22
N SER A 194 -8.82 -49.83 39.08
CA SER A 194 -10.18 -49.30 38.86
C SER A 194 -10.42 -47.94 39.57
N GLY A 195 -9.72 -46.89 39.14
CA GLY A 195 -10.06 -45.50 39.45
C GLY A 195 -9.54 -44.94 40.78
N PHE A 196 -9.47 -43.62 40.84
CA PHE A 196 -9.19 -42.82 42.02
C PHE A 196 -10.30 -41.80 42.22
N THR A 197 -10.82 -41.64 43.44
CA THR A 197 -11.88 -40.68 43.73
C THR A 197 -11.62 -39.89 45.01
N ASP A 198 -11.90 -38.60 44.98
CA ASP A 198 -11.97 -37.75 46.18
C ASP A 198 -13.33 -37.05 46.19
N THR A 199 -14.20 -37.43 47.13
CA THR A 199 -15.65 -37.16 47.00
C THR A 199 -16.20 -36.12 47.99
N LEU A 200 -15.59 -35.93 49.16
CA LEU A 200 -16.16 -35.09 50.24
C LEU A 200 -15.12 -34.34 51.09
N SER A 201 -13.83 -34.45 50.76
CA SER A 201 -12.76 -33.93 51.63
C SER A 201 -12.30 -32.50 51.28
N ASN A 202 -11.52 -31.89 52.17
CA ASN A 202 -10.49 -30.87 51.93
C ASN A 202 -9.15 -31.63 51.87
N GLY A 203 -9.11 -32.59 50.95
CA GLY A 203 -8.14 -33.66 50.91
C GLY A 203 -6.82 -33.20 50.32
N ILE A 204 -5.70 -33.61 50.90
CA ILE A 204 -4.40 -33.44 50.27
C ILE A 204 -3.87 -34.81 49.88
N PHE A 205 -3.59 -35.00 48.59
CA PHE A 205 -2.83 -36.12 48.08
C PHE A 205 -1.48 -35.60 47.61
N ALA A 206 -0.39 -35.99 48.27
CA ALA A 206 0.94 -35.44 48.02
C ALA A 206 1.99 -36.52 47.75
N LEU A 207 2.57 -36.52 46.55
CA LEU A 207 3.70 -37.38 46.23
C LEU A 207 4.96 -36.54 46.04
N GLN A 208 6.06 -36.94 46.67
CA GLN A 208 7.38 -36.35 46.43
C GLN A 208 8.00 -36.89 45.13
N GLY A 209 9.08 -36.28 44.67
CA GLY A 209 9.65 -36.48 43.33
C GLY A 209 10.00 -37.92 42.92
N SER A 210 10.05 -38.12 41.60
CA SER A 210 10.31 -39.41 40.93
C SER A 210 9.28 -40.51 41.24
N SER A 211 8.02 -40.13 41.48
CA SER A 211 6.93 -41.03 41.82
C SER A 211 5.91 -41.21 40.69
N ILE A 212 5.24 -42.35 40.65
CA ILE A 212 4.25 -42.72 39.63
C ILE A 212 2.93 -43.09 40.31
N LEU A 213 1.83 -42.48 39.86
CA LEU A 213 0.47 -42.97 40.09
C LEU A 213 -0.09 -43.49 38.75
N SER A 214 -0.40 -44.78 38.68
CA SER A 214 -0.96 -45.43 37.49
C SER A 214 -2.36 -45.96 37.81
N VAL A 215 -3.31 -45.71 36.90
CA VAL A 215 -4.70 -46.15 36.99
C VAL A 215 -5.05 -46.88 35.69
N ALA A 216 -5.27 -48.19 35.78
CA ALA A 216 -5.48 -49.04 34.60
C ALA A 216 -6.86 -48.86 33.96
N ASN A 217 -7.91 -48.69 34.78
CA ASN A 217 -9.28 -48.43 34.32
C ASN A 217 -9.97 -47.42 35.23
N GLY A 218 -10.91 -46.66 34.68
CA GLY A 218 -11.69 -45.68 35.44
C GLY A 218 -10.99 -44.35 35.61
N ASP A 219 -11.76 -43.36 36.07
CA ASP A 219 -11.31 -41.97 36.14
C ASP A 219 -10.46 -41.68 37.38
N VAL A 220 -9.64 -40.65 37.28
CA VAL A 220 -9.08 -39.93 38.42
C VAL A 220 -9.97 -38.70 38.64
N ASN A 221 -10.88 -38.80 39.61
CA ASN A 221 -11.95 -37.82 39.80
C ASN A 221 -11.86 -37.11 41.16
N PHE A 222 -11.59 -35.81 41.11
CA PHE A 222 -11.67 -34.89 42.25
C PHE A 222 -13.05 -34.23 42.22
N ALA A 223 -14.01 -34.79 42.95
CA ALA A 223 -15.41 -34.37 42.93
C ALA A 223 -15.93 -34.17 44.36
N GLY A 224 -15.43 -33.13 45.04
CA GLY A 224 -15.99 -32.71 46.33
C GLY A 224 -17.41 -32.20 46.17
N ALA A 225 -18.43 -33.03 46.47
CA ALA A 225 -19.80 -32.54 46.62
C ALA A 225 -19.88 -31.71 47.93
N ASN A 226 -20.42 -30.49 47.88
CA ASN A 226 -20.68 -29.62 49.05
C ASN A 226 -19.47 -28.93 49.73
N VAL A 227 -18.28 -28.93 49.15
CA VAL A 227 -17.20 -28.05 49.65
C VAL A 227 -17.48 -26.60 49.22
N GLY A 228 -17.90 -25.76 50.18
CA GLY A 228 -18.04 -24.32 49.98
C GLY A 228 -16.70 -23.66 49.60
N ALA A 229 -16.73 -22.43 49.07
CA ALA A 229 -15.58 -21.72 48.49
C ALA A 229 -14.34 -21.50 49.40
N ALA A 230 -14.38 -21.96 50.65
CA ALA A 230 -13.28 -21.89 51.63
C ALA A 230 -12.48 -23.21 51.78
N ASN A 231 -12.91 -24.29 51.12
CA ASN A 231 -12.30 -25.63 51.23
C ASN A 231 -11.90 -26.13 49.83
N SER A 232 -10.73 -26.76 49.72
CA SER A 232 -10.07 -27.09 48.45
C SER A 232 -9.32 -28.41 48.54
N ASN A 233 -9.64 -29.38 47.68
CA ASN A 233 -8.77 -30.54 47.53
C ASN A 233 -7.48 -30.13 46.83
N TRP A 234 -6.36 -30.65 47.31
CA TRP A 234 -5.05 -30.40 46.76
C TRP A 234 -4.37 -31.71 46.36
N PHE A 235 -4.30 -31.94 45.06
CA PHE A 235 -3.49 -33.01 44.50
C PHE A 235 -2.14 -32.44 44.07
N GLN A 236 -1.11 -32.73 44.87
CA GLN A 236 0.24 -32.21 44.66
C GLN A 236 1.19 -33.34 44.27
N MET A 237 1.73 -33.25 43.08
CA MET A 237 2.83 -34.08 42.61
C MET A 237 4.06 -33.19 42.46
N ALA A 238 5.11 -33.45 43.24
CA ALA A 238 6.39 -32.73 43.13
C ALA A 238 7.09 -33.01 41.78
N ASP A 239 8.32 -32.51 41.62
CA ASP A 239 9.08 -32.62 40.37
C ASP A 239 9.28 -34.07 39.91
N SER A 240 9.24 -34.30 38.59
CA SER A 240 9.47 -35.60 37.94
C SER A 240 8.48 -36.70 38.31
N ASN A 241 7.26 -36.32 38.69
CA ASN A 241 6.19 -37.25 39.00
C ASN A 241 5.27 -37.50 37.80
N SER A 242 4.77 -38.73 37.69
CA SER A 242 3.90 -39.14 36.58
C SER A 242 2.53 -39.61 37.05
N LEU A 243 1.48 -39.09 36.44
CA LEU A 243 0.12 -39.63 36.49
C LEU A 243 -0.19 -40.32 35.15
N ILE A 244 -0.55 -41.60 35.20
CA ILE A 244 -0.88 -42.39 34.00
C ILE A 244 -2.27 -42.99 34.18
N VAL A 245 -3.20 -42.67 33.28
CA VAL A 245 -4.58 -43.17 33.28
C VAL A 245 -4.84 -43.89 31.96
N ASP A 246 -4.75 -45.23 31.98
CA ASP A 246 -4.74 -46.04 30.75
C ASP A 246 -6.11 -46.13 30.07
N ASN A 247 -7.21 -46.18 30.84
CA ASN A 247 -8.58 -46.22 30.33
C ASN A 247 -9.53 -45.39 31.21
N GLY A 248 -9.37 -44.07 31.13
CA GLY A 248 -10.20 -43.12 31.87
C GLY A 248 -9.74 -41.67 31.68
N SER A 249 -10.51 -40.77 32.30
CA SER A 249 -10.31 -39.32 32.26
C SER A 249 -9.72 -38.80 33.57
N VAL A 250 -9.15 -37.60 33.50
CA VAL A 250 -8.79 -36.80 34.68
C VAL A 250 -9.87 -35.73 34.86
N LEU A 251 -10.57 -35.76 35.98
CA LEU A 251 -11.75 -34.92 36.22
C LEU A 251 -11.55 -34.06 37.47
N LEU A 252 -11.65 -32.74 37.31
CA LEU A 252 -11.77 -31.77 38.39
C LEU A 252 -13.20 -31.23 38.38
N ASN A 253 -14.01 -31.68 39.33
CA ASN A 253 -15.42 -31.33 39.46
C ASN A 253 -15.68 -30.56 40.76
N GLY A 254 -16.64 -29.63 40.74
CA GLY A 254 -17.02 -28.85 41.93
C GLY A 254 -16.16 -27.60 42.17
N THR A 255 -16.13 -27.09 43.39
CA THR A 255 -15.48 -25.79 43.69
C THR A 255 -14.10 -25.97 44.30
N GLY A 256 -13.13 -25.12 43.93
CA GLY A 256 -11.86 -24.96 44.65
C GLY A 256 -10.82 -26.06 44.46
N GLN A 257 -11.00 -26.97 43.50
CA GLN A 257 -10.09 -28.10 43.29
C GLN A 257 -8.74 -27.63 42.73
N THR A 258 -7.62 -28.08 43.30
CA THR A 258 -6.27 -27.69 42.88
C THR A 258 -5.43 -28.93 42.58
N MET A 259 -4.91 -29.03 41.35
CA MET A 259 -4.02 -30.08 40.89
C MET A 259 -2.70 -29.46 40.41
N VAL A 260 -1.57 -29.85 41.01
CA VAL A 260 -0.25 -29.26 40.77
C VAL A 260 0.77 -30.33 40.48
N PHE A 261 1.50 -30.17 39.38
CA PHE A 261 2.67 -30.96 39.03
C PHE A 261 3.90 -30.06 39.03
N GLY A 262 4.99 -30.52 39.64
CA GLY A 262 6.30 -29.85 39.59
C GLY A 262 6.93 -29.88 38.19
N ALA A 263 8.18 -29.46 38.10
CA ALA A 263 8.97 -29.52 36.87
C ALA A 263 9.17 -30.97 36.42
N ASN A 264 9.22 -31.23 35.12
CA ASN A 264 9.33 -32.56 34.51
C ASN A 264 8.16 -33.51 34.88
N GLY A 265 7.04 -32.99 35.37
CA GLY A 265 5.85 -33.79 35.65
C GLY A 265 5.21 -34.32 34.36
N THR A 266 4.65 -35.53 34.39
CA THR A 266 3.94 -36.13 33.26
C THR A 266 2.50 -36.45 33.63
N VAL A 267 1.55 -36.08 32.78
CA VAL A 267 0.14 -36.51 32.85
C VAL A 267 -0.20 -37.17 31.54
N GLN A 268 -0.53 -38.45 31.59
CA GLN A 268 -1.02 -39.22 30.45
C GLN A 268 -2.41 -39.75 30.77
N ALA A 269 -3.37 -39.51 29.88
CA ALA A 269 -4.70 -40.09 29.99
C ALA A 269 -5.21 -40.56 28.61
N ALA A 270 -6.02 -41.61 28.59
CA ALA A 270 -6.59 -42.10 27.34
C ALA A 270 -7.67 -41.17 26.77
N THR A 271 -8.52 -40.64 27.65
CA THR A 271 -9.65 -39.78 27.30
C THR A 271 -9.40 -38.34 27.76
N ASP A 272 -10.36 -37.71 28.43
CA ASP A 272 -10.41 -36.27 28.61
C ASP A 272 -9.70 -35.77 29.87
N LEU A 273 -9.29 -34.50 29.83
CA LEU A 273 -9.01 -33.69 31.02
C LEU A 273 -10.12 -32.66 31.16
N VAL A 274 -10.93 -32.76 32.21
CA VAL A 274 -12.13 -31.93 32.38
C VAL A 274 -12.03 -31.12 33.67
N MET A 275 -12.12 -29.79 33.56
CA MET A 275 -12.25 -28.85 34.67
C MET A 275 -13.65 -28.24 34.66
N ASN A 276 -14.59 -28.86 35.35
CA ASN A 276 -16.02 -28.54 35.33
C ASN A 276 -16.49 -28.06 36.70
N GLY A 277 -16.27 -26.77 37.01
CA GLY A 277 -16.67 -26.21 38.29
C GLY A 277 -16.27 -24.74 38.51
N THR A 278 -15.96 -24.35 39.74
CA THR A 278 -15.68 -22.94 40.07
C THR A 278 -14.36 -22.78 40.82
N LYS A 279 -13.49 -21.84 40.41
CA LYS A 279 -12.20 -21.56 41.08
C LYS A 279 -11.26 -22.77 41.17
N GLN A 280 -11.20 -23.59 40.12
CA GLN A 280 -10.27 -24.72 40.04
C GLN A 280 -8.94 -24.28 39.43
N THR A 281 -7.87 -24.92 39.86
CA THR A 281 -6.51 -24.71 39.36
C THR A 281 -5.91 -26.03 38.89
N PHE A 282 -5.42 -26.07 37.66
CA PHE A 282 -4.53 -27.10 37.15
C PHE A 282 -3.20 -26.44 36.78
N SER A 283 -2.09 -26.92 37.31
CA SER A 283 -0.78 -26.35 37.01
C SER A 283 0.28 -27.43 36.82
N MET A 284 1.15 -27.24 35.84
CA MET A 284 2.33 -28.07 35.63
C MET A 284 3.57 -27.18 35.50
N GLY A 285 4.69 -27.60 36.09
CA GLY A 285 5.95 -26.85 36.07
C GLY A 285 6.67 -26.87 34.72
N ASP A 286 7.93 -26.45 34.74
CA ASP A 286 8.78 -26.40 33.54
C ASP A 286 9.07 -27.81 33.00
N ASN A 287 9.20 -27.94 31.68
CA ASN A 287 9.46 -29.20 30.96
C ASN A 287 8.44 -30.31 31.27
N ALA A 288 7.22 -29.92 31.64
CA ALA A 288 6.16 -30.87 31.94
C ALA A 288 5.44 -31.35 30.67
N HIS A 289 4.89 -32.57 30.72
CA HIS A 289 4.25 -33.21 29.57
C HIS A 289 2.80 -33.60 29.90
N LEU A 290 1.83 -33.02 29.20
CA LEU A 290 0.44 -33.47 29.18
C LEU A 290 0.15 -34.16 27.84
N SER A 291 -0.30 -35.40 27.86
CA SER A 291 -0.62 -36.17 26.65
C SER A 291 -1.95 -36.92 26.80
N LEU A 292 -2.95 -36.50 26.02
CA LEU A 292 -4.23 -37.20 25.89
C LEU A 292 -4.24 -38.00 24.58
N VAL A 293 -4.51 -39.31 24.65
CA VAL A 293 -4.42 -40.20 23.47
C VAL A 293 -5.55 -39.91 22.46
N ALA A 294 -6.78 -39.74 22.94
CA ALA A 294 -7.95 -39.47 22.10
C ALA A 294 -8.97 -38.53 22.76
N GLY A 295 -8.57 -37.76 23.77
CA GLY A 295 -9.50 -36.89 24.50
C GLY A 295 -9.21 -35.41 24.40
N ASN A 296 -10.18 -34.64 24.88
CA ASN A 296 -10.20 -33.19 24.84
C ASN A 296 -9.77 -32.61 26.19
N ILE A 297 -9.25 -31.39 26.13
CA ILE A 297 -9.14 -30.53 27.31
C ILE A 297 -10.41 -29.67 27.34
N SER A 298 -11.24 -29.84 28.38
CA SER A 298 -12.47 -29.08 28.56
C SER A 298 -12.40 -28.26 29.84
N VAL A 299 -12.32 -26.94 29.71
CA VAL A 299 -12.37 -26.00 30.84
C VAL A 299 -13.72 -25.30 30.78
N THR A 300 -14.57 -25.55 31.77
CA THR A 300 -15.96 -25.07 31.75
C THR A 300 -16.37 -24.38 33.05
N ASN A 301 -17.42 -23.55 32.96
CA ASN A 301 -17.99 -22.72 34.03
C ASN A 301 -17.09 -21.53 34.44
N THR A 302 -16.81 -21.32 35.73
CA THR A 302 -16.45 -19.98 36.24
C THR A 302 -15.07 -19.93 36.93
N SER A 303 -14.22 -18.98 36.54
CA SER A 303 -12.96 -18.64 37.22
C SER A 303 -11.95 -19.79 37.30
N GLN A 304 -11.69 -20.46 36.18
CA GLN A 304 -10.78 -21.61 36.10
C GLN A 304 -9.38 -21.17 35.63
N ILE A 305 -8.32 -21.74 36.19
CA ILE A 305 -6.92 -21.48 35.78
C ILE A 305 -6.23 -22.79 35.42
N MET A 306 -5.77 -22.90 34.19
CA MET A 306 -4.88 -23.94 33.72
C MET A 306 -3.54 -23.31 33.32
N SER A 307 -2.44 -23.77 33.88
CA SER A 307 -1.12 -23.18 33.64
C SER A 307 -0.03 -24.23 33.40
N PHE A 308 0.90 -23.91 32.50
CA PHE A 308 2.04 -24.75 32.17
C PHE A 308 3.31 -23.91 32.18
N GLY A 309 4.39 -24.45 32.76
CA GLY A 309 5.70 -23.80 32.82
C GLY A 309 6.39 -23.66 31.45
N ALA A 310 7.63 -23.20 31.47
CA ALA A 310 8.47 -23.11 30.29
C ALA A 310 8.76 -24.50 29.70
N LEU A 311 8.92 -24.60 28.38
CA LEU A 311 9.22 -25.86 27.67
C LEU A 311 8.18 -26.99 27.86
N ALA A 312 7.03 -26.70 28.45
CA ALA A 312 5.98 -27.70 28.63
C ALA A 312 5.36 -28.11 27.28
N SER A 313 4.94 -29.38 27.16
CA SER A 313 4.26 -29.88 25.96
C SER A 313 2.84 -30.36 26.29
N VAL A 314 1.87 -29.93 25.50
CA VAL A 314 0.47 -30.34 25.61
C VAL A 314 0.03 -30.99 24.30
N ASN A 315 -0.37 -32.26 24.35
CA ASN A 315 -0.93 -33.01 23.22
C ASN A 315 -2.37 -33.42 23.58
N ALA A 316 -3.35 -33.07 22.74
CA ALA A 316 -4.75 -33.43 22.93
C ALA A 316 -5.52 -33.48 21.60
N THR A 317 -6.76 -33.96 21.63
CA THR A 317 -7.67 -33.85 20.48
C THR A 317 -8.08 -32.39 20.29
N SER A 318 -8.90 -31.83 21.18
CA SER A 318 -9.38 -30.44 21.07
C SER A 318 -9.24 -29.70 22.39
N LEU A 319 -9.30 -28.37 22.32
CA LEU A 319 -9.37 -27.49 23.48
C LEU A 319 -10.71 -26.73 23.49
N VAL A 320 -11.47 -26.87 24.57
CA VAL A 320 -12.80 -26.27 24.72
C VAL A 320 -12.81 -25.39 25.97
N LEU A 321 -13.07 -24.10 25.78
CA LEU A 321 -13.30 -23.12 26.85
C LEU A 321 -14.73 -22.61 26.74
N THR A 322 -15.53 -22.84 27.78
CA THR A 322 -16.93 -22.40 27.83
C THR A 322 -17.36 -21.97 29.23
N GLY A 323 -17.74 -20.71 29.39
CA GLY A 323 -18.24 -20.20 30.67
C GLY A 323 -17.83 -18.75 30.93
N THR A 324 -17.34 -18.43 32.12
CA THR A 324 -16.98 -17.07 32.52
C THR A 324 -15.58 -17.04 33.15
N THR A 325 -14.67 -16.20 32.64
CA THR A 325 -13.32 -15.97 33.18
C THR A 325 -12.46 -17.24 33.30
N GLN A 326 -12.16 -17.90 32.19
CA GLN A 326 -11.27 -19.08 32.21
C GLN A 326 -9.92 -18.71 31.58
N SER A 327 -8.82 -19.28 32.08
CA SER A 327 -7.49 -18.97 31.57
C SER A 327 -6.69 -20.27 31.34
N VAL A 328 -6.14 -20.42 30.14
CA VAL A 328 -5.16 -21.44 29.79
C VAL A 328 -3.88 -20.71 29.38
N VAL A 329 -2.82 -20.85 30.18
CA VAL A 329 -1.56 -20.11 29.99
C VAL A 329 -0.39 -21.08 29.90
N LEU A 330 0.40 -20.94 28.86
CA LEU A 330 1.63 -21.69 28.66
C LEU A 330 2.85 -20.76 28.73
N GLY A 331 3.90 -21.21 29.41
CA GLY A 331 5.16 -20.49 29.57
C GLY A 331 5.97 -20.33 28.29
N SER A 332 7.18 -19.80 28.40
CA SER A 332 8.10 -19.63 27.27
C SER A 332 8.51 -20.96 26.65
N SER A 333 8.58 -21.02 25.32
CA SER A 333 8.97 -22.21 24.55
C SER A 333 8.10 -23.45 24.78
N ALA A 334 6.92 -23.27 25.38
CA ALA A 334 5.94 -24.34 25.52
C ALA A 334 5.23 -24.62 24.18
N SER A 335 4.81 -25.85 23.97
CA SER A 335 4.16 -26.30 22.73
C SER A 335 2.79 -26.91 22.99
N VAL A 336 1.80 -26.51 22.20
CA VAL A 336 0.47 -27.14 22.12
C VAL A 336 0.32 -27.80 20.75
N SER A 337 0.00 -29.09 20.73
CA SER A 337 -0.36 -29.83 19.52
C SER A 337 -1.76 -30.42 19.66
N LEU A 338 -2.64 -30.05 18.74
CA LEU A 338 -4.04 -30.50 18.69
C LEU A 338 -4.32 -31.21 17.36
N THR A 339 -5.04 -32.33 17.42
CA THR A 339 -5.52 -33.02 16.21
C THR A 339 -6.95 -32.63 15.82
N GLY A 340 -7.62 -31.87 16.68
CA GLY A 340 -8.96 -31.28 16.56
C GLY A 340 -8.91 -29.75 16.73
N GLY A 341 -10.07 -29.12 16.92
CA GLY A 341 -10.19 -27.66 16.95
C GLY A 341 -9.96 -27.00 18.31
N VAL A 342 -10.01 -25.67 18.31
CA VAL A 342 -10.14 -24.84 19.53
C VAL A 342 -11.50 -24.17 19.49
N ASN A 343 -12.26 -24.25 20.58
CA ASN A 343 -13.56 -23.59 20.70
C ASN A 343 -13.61 -22.77 21.99
N MET A 344 -13.65 -21.45 21.84
CA MET A 344 -13.81 -20.47 22.91
C MET A 344 -15.14 -19.75 22.69
N SER A 345 -16.15 -20.02 23.51
CA SER A 345 -17.51 -19.46 23.30
C SER A 345 -18.13 -18.79 24.52
N GLY A 346 -17.40 -18.70 25.63
CA GLY A 346 -17.86 -18.00 26.83
C GLY A 346 -17.41 -16.55 26.91
N THR A 347 -17.37 -16.03 28.14
CA THR A 347 -17.11 -14.64 28.49
C THR A 347 -15.78 -14.50 29.23
N GLY A 348 -14.86 -13.66 28.75
CA GLY A 348 -13.59 -13.39 29.46
C GLY A 348 -12.58 -14.53 29.42
N GLU A 349 -12.62 -15.39 28.40
CA GLU A 349 -11.70 -16.52 28.24
C GLU A 349 -10.33 -16.07 27.73
N THR A 350 -9.26 -16.63 28.26
CA THR A 350 -7.88 -16.33 27.85
C THR A 350 -7.16 -17.61 27.44
N PHE A 351 -6.56 -17.61 26.26
CA PHE A 351 -5.59 -18.61 25.80
C PHE A 351 -4.27 -17.91 25.48
N ALA A 352 -3.21 -18.21 26.22
CA ALA A 352 -1.93 -17.52 26.09
C ALA A 352 -0.76 -18.49 25.98
N VAL A 353 0.16 -18.22 25.05
CA VAL A 353 1.42 -18.94 24.88
C VAL A 353 2.57 -17.95 24.95
N GLY A 354 3.56 -18.23 25.80
CA GLY A 354 4.74 -17.38 25.99
C GLY A 354 5.68 -17.32 24.78
N ASN A 355 6.73 -16.50 24.91
CA ASN A 355 7.74 -16.31 23.85
C ASN A 355 8.42 -17.62 23.45
N GLY A 356 8.74 -17.79 22.18
CA GLY A 356 9.35 -19.00 21.63
C GLY A 356 8.42 -20.22 21.57
N GLY A 357 7.16 -20.07 21.99
CA GLY A 357 6.20 -21.17 22.04
C GLY A 357 5.64 -21.56 20.68
N SER A 358 4.88 -22.66 20.65
CA SER A 358 4.26 -23.17 19.42
C SER A 358 2.83 -23.62 19.65
N VAL A 359 1.92 -23.24 18.76
CA VAL A 359 0.55 -23.76 18.66
C VAL A 359 0.41 -24.43 17.30
N ALA A 360 0.06 -25.72 17.29
CA ALA A 360 -0.13 -26.50 16.08
C ALA A 360 -1.48 -27.22 16.12
N ILE A 361 -2.36 -26.90 15.16
CA ILE A 361 -3.67 -27.53 15.00
C ILE A 361 -3.68 -28.28 13.66
N ALA A 362 -3.61 -29.60 13.72
CA ALA A 362 -3.65 -30.45 12.53
C ALA A 362 -5.09 -30.58 12.00
N GLY A 363 -5.25 -31.12 10.78
CA GLY A 363 -6.55 -31.43 10.16
C GLY A 363 -7.22 -30.24 9.45
N THR A 364 -7.48 -30.40 8.16
CA THR A 364 -8.06 -29.34 7.30
C THR A 364 -9.53 -29.03 7.58
N GLY A 365 -10.25 -29.92 8.27
CA GLY A 365 -11.64 -29.71 8.69
C GLY A 365 -11.80 -29.09 10.08
N ASN A 366 -10.70 -28.79 10.76
CA ASN A 366 -10.74 -28.23 12.11
C ASN A 366 -10.80 -26.70 12.08
N SER A 367 -11.32 -26.12 13.17
CA SER A 367 -11.45 -24.67 13.29
C SER A 367 -10.87 -24.17 14.60
N PHE A 368 -10.30 -22.97 14.58
CA PHE A 368 -10.05 -22.16 15.77
C PHE A 368 -11.18 -21.13 15.87
N VAL A 369 -12.08 -21.30 16.84
CA VAL A 369 -13.33 -20.55 16.95
C VAL A 369 -13.32 -19.66 18.19
N LEU A 370 -13.57 -18.36 18.00
CA LEU A 370 -13.88 -17.41 19.07
C LEU A 370 -15.29 -16.87 18.80
N ALA A 371 -16.24 -17.23 19.66
CA ALA A 371 -17.67 -16.95 19.43
C ALA A 371 -18.37 -16.18 20.57
N GLY A 372 -17.64 -15.80 21.62
CA GLY A 372 -18.20 -15.22 22.84
C GLY A 372 -17.86 -13.74 23.01
N THR A 373 -17.61 -13.31 24.26
CA THR A 373 -17.37 -11.90 24.61
C THR A 373 -16.13 -11.73 25.49
N GLY A 374 -15.28 -10.73 25.22
CA GLY A 374 -14.11 -10.42 26.05
C GLY A 374 -13.00 -11.47 26.03
N GLN A 375 -12.91 -12.27 24.96
CA GLN A 375 -11.89 -13.32 24.86
C GLN A 375 -10.55 -12.76 24.38
N ILE A 376 -9.46 -13.33 24.89
CA ILE A 376 -8.09 -12.95 24.57
C ILE A 376 -7.31 -14.19 24.13
N VAL A 377 -6.72 -14.11 22.94
CA VAL A 377 -5.72 -15.05 22.45
C VAL A 377 -4.39 -14.31 22.36
N SER A 378 -3.35 -14.82 23.01
CA SER A 378 -2.03 -14.22 22.97
C SER A 378 -0.96 -15.25 22.63
N VAL A 379 -0.14 -14.95 21.62
CA VAL A 379 1.04 -15.73 21.27
C VAL A 379 2.24 -14.81 21.37
N GLY A 380 3.25 -15.21 22.14
CA GLY A 380 4.45 -14.40 22.41
C GLY A 380 5.31 -14.15 21.17
N ASN A 381 6.46 -13.51 21.40
CA ASN A 381 7.46 -13.26 20.36
C ASN A 381 8.18 -14.54 19.94
N ASP A 382 8.77 -14.55 18.76
CA ASP A 382 9.61 -15.64 18.22
C ASP A 382 8.89 -17.01 18.23
N ALA A 383 7.57 -16.98 18.09
CA ALA A 383 6.71 -18.15 18.23
C ALA A 383 6.24 -18.70 16.88
N ASN A 384 5.55 -19.85 16.90
CA ASN A 384 4.84 -20.37 15.74
C ASN A 384 3.36 -20.62 16.06
N PHE A 385 2.47 -20.15 15.22
CA PHE A 385 1.04 -20.41 15.30
C PHE A 385 0.58 -20.99 13.95
N SER A 386 0.25 -22.28 13.94
CA SER A 386 -0.09 -23.02 12.74
C SER A 386 -1.42 -23.75 12.92
N MET A 387 -2.30 -23.64 11.93
CA MET A 387 -3.47 -24.49 11.79
C MET A 387 -3.64 -24.94 10.35
N ALA A 388 -4.07 -26.19 10.15
CA ALA A 388 -4.37 -26.73 8.83
C ALA A 388 -5.76 -26.35 8.31
N GLY A 389 -6.70 -26.03 9.20
CA GLY A 389 -8.08 -25.66 8.85
C GLY A 389 -8.35 -24.15 8.95
N THR A 390 -9.56 -23.77 9.37
CA THR A 390 -10.06 -22.38 9.29
C THR A 390 -9.90 -21.62 10.61
N TYR A 391 -9.49 -20.36 10.53
CA TYR A 391 -9.51 -19.43 11.65
C TYR A 391 -10.79 -18.61 11.63
N ASN A 392 -11.64 -18.74 12.65
CA ASN A 392 -12.98 -18.13 12.69
C ASN A 392 -13.16 -17.31 13.96
N VAL A 393 -13.18 -15.98 13.82
CA VAL A 393 -13.41 -15.06 14.95
C VAL A 393 -14.68 -14.28 14.70
N SER A 394 -15.69 -14.49 15.56
CA SER A 394 -16.97 -13.79 15.48
C SER A 394 -17.42 -13.38 16.87
N ALA A 395 -17.36 -12.09 17.18
CA ALA A 395 -17.86 -11.61 18.46
C ALA A 395 -19.38 -11.63 18.48
N ALA A 396 -19.95 -12.01 19.63
CA ALA A 396 -21.35 -11.71 19.90
C ALA A 396 -21.57 -10.18 19.90
N ALA A 397 -22.75 -9.72 19.49
CA ALA A 397 -23.06 -8.30 19.36
C ALA A 397 -22.73 -7.50 20.65
N GLY A 398 -21.82 -6.53 20.55
CA GLY A 398 -21.37 -5.68 21.67
C GLY A 398 -20.19 -6.23 22.48
N GLY A 399 -19.63 -7.40 22.12
CA GLY A 399 -18.41 -7.96 22.71
C GLY A 399 -17.14 -7.58 21.97
N THR A 400 -16.01 -7.55 22.67
CA THR A 400 -14.67 -7.41 22.06
C THR A 400 -13.93 -8.75 22.09
N LEU A 401 -13.23 -9.09 21.00
CA LEU A 401 -12.33 -10.24 20.92
C LEU A 401 -10.94 -9.74 20.51
N SER A 402 -9.88 -10.22 21.13
CA SER A 402 -8.51 -9.77 20.82
C SER A 402 -7.57 -10.94 20.57
N THR A 403 -6.98 -10.99 19.38
CA THR A 403 -5.86 -11.86 19.04
C THR A 403 -4.59 -11.02 18.97
N ILE A 404 -3.59 -11.36 19.78
CA ILE A 404 -2.34 -10.61 19.91
C ILE A 404 -1.18 -11.55 19.61
N ILE A 405 -0.54 -11.34 18.48
CA ILE A 405 0.62 -12.11 18.03
C ILE A 405 1.89 -11.26 18.22
N GLY A 406 2.90 -11.83 18.87
CA GLY A 406 4.18 -11.17 19.11
C GLY A 406 5.00 -10.89 17.85
N SER A 407 6.17 -10.29 18.04
CA SER A 407 7.13 -10.01 16.96
C SER A 407 7.87 -11.28 16.55
N ASN A 408 8.34 -11.35 15.30
CA ASN A 408 9.03 -12.50 14.69
C ASN A 408 8.24 -13.82 14.76
N THR A 409 6.92 -13.75 14.90
CA THR A 409 6.06 -14.91 15.04
C THR A 409 5.50 -15.32 13.68
N ASN A 410 5.59 -16.61 13.36
CA ASN A 410 5.04 -17.15 12.11
C ASN A 410 3.60 -17.60 12.31
N VAL A 411 2.68 -17.01 11.55
CA VAL A 411 1.27 -17.39 11.50
C VAL A 411 1.01 -18.15 10.20
N SER A 412 0.38 -19.32 10.29
CA SER A 412 0.03 -20.15 9.13
C SER A 412 -1.37 -20.72 9.28
N VAL A 413 -2.26 -20.43 8.33
CA VAL A 413 -3.63 -20.93 8.26
C VAL A 413 -3.86 -21.64 6.93
N GLY A 414 -4.18 -22.94 6.99
CA GLY A 414 -4.40 -23.77 5.79
C GLY A 414 -5.79 -23.63 5.16
N GLY A 415 -6.76 -23.04 5.88
CA GLY A 415 -8.09 -22.69 5.39
C GLY A 415 -8.26 -21.18 5.21
N ASP A 416 -9.49 -20.70 5.45
CA ASP A 416 -9.80 -19.27 5.48
C ASP A 416 -9.41 -18.63 6.83
N PHE A 417 -9.13 -17.33 6.80
CA PHE A 417 -8.95 -16.48 7.98
C PHE A 417 -10.09 -15.47 8.02
N ASP A 418 -11.07 -15.71 8.89
CA ASP A 418 -12.31 -14.93 8.96
C ASP A 418 -12.37 -14.11 10.26
N LEU A 419 -12.49 -12.79 10.09
CA LEU A 419 -12.58 -11.81 11.18
C LEU A 419 -13.91 -11.05 11.09
N ALA A 420 -14.80 -11.23 12.07
CA ALA A 420 -16.10 -10.57 12.09
C ALA A 420 -16.20 -9.39 13.09
N THR A 421 -17.36 -8.72 13.13
CA THR A 421 -17.67 -7.52 13.94
C THR A 421 -16.98 -7.48 15.31
N SER A 422 -16.30 -6.36 15.63
CA SER A 422 -15.64 -6.10 16.93
C SER A 422 -14.50 -7.06 17.32
N ALA A 423 -13.95 -7.79 16.37
CA ALA A 423 -12.74 -8.57 16.56
C ALA A 423 -11.48 -7.75 16.18
N ASN A 424 -10.48 -7.80 17.06
CA ASN A 424 -9.19 -7.16 16.86
C ASN A 424 -8.13 -8.24 16.68
N TYR A 425 -7.32 -8.11 15.64
CA TYR A 425 -6.11 -8.90 15.47
C TYR A 425 -4.92 -7.96 15.28
N SER A 426 -3.85 -8.26 16.00
CA SER A 426 -2.59 -7.53 15.92
C SER A 426 -1.42 -8.50 15.83
N GLN A 427 -0.44 -8.19 15.00
CA GLN A 427 0.82 -8.91 14.90
C GLN A 427 1.99 -7.94 15.04
N GLY A 428 2.99 -8.31 15.84
CA GLY A 428 4.24 -7.56 16.00
C GLY A 428 5.07 -7.51 14.71
N ALA A 429 6.23 -6.85 14.78
CA ALA A 429 7.12 -6.72 13.62
C ALA A 429 7.82 -8.05 13.29
N GLY A 430 8.13 -8.28 12.02
CA GLY A 430 8.82 -9.49 11.55
C GLY A 430 7.94 -10.75 11.52
N GLY A 431 8.53 -11.86 11.11
CA GLY A 431 7.81 -13.13 10.95
C GLY A 431 7.01 -13.20 9.65
N SER A 432 6.01 -14.08 9.63
CA SER A 432 5.18 -14.31 8.43
C SER A 432 3.69 -14.38 8.75
N PHE A 433 2.87 -14.01 7.78
CA PHE A 433 1.42 -14.20 7.79
C PHE A 433 1.01 -14.99 6.54
N ASN A 434 0.82 -16.30 6.70
CA ASN A 434 0.50 -17.22 5.61
C ASN A 434 -0.94 -17.70 5.73
N VAL A 435 -1.75 -17.49 4.69
CA VAL A 435 -3.13 -17.95 4.62
C VAL A 435 -3.34 -18.61 3.26
N ALA A 436 -3.66 -19.90 3.23
CA ALA A 436 -3.75 -20.64 1.97
C ALA A 436 -4.95 -20.22 1.11
N ASN A 437 -6.07 -19.84 1.73
CA ASN A 437 -7.30 -19.42 1.04
C ASN A 437 -7.52 -17.91 1.17
N ASN A 438 -8.67 -17.49 1.72
CA ASN A 438 -9.06 -16.09 1.82
C ASN A 438 -8.81 -15.52 3.21
N VAL A 439 -8.51 -14.22 3.25
CA VAL A 439 -8.68 -13.40 4.45
C VAL A 439 -9.99 -12.64 4.30
N SER A 440 -10.99 -12.96 5.12
CA SER A 440 -12.31 -12.32 5.09
C SER A 440 -12.49 -11.39 6.28
N ILE A 441 -12.96 -10.18 6.00
CA ILE A 441 -13.30 -9.19 7.02
C ILE A 441 -14.77 -8.80 6.85
N VAL A 442 -15.57 -9.11 7.87
CA VAL A 442 -17.04 -9.04 7.80
C VAL A 442 -17.63 -8.33 9.03
N GLY A 443 -18.11 -7.09 8.90
CA GLY A 443 -18.91 -6.50 9.97
C GLY A 443 -18.78 -4.99 10.11
N ASN A 444 -18.99 -4.50 11.33
CA ASN A 444 -18.83 -3.09 11.66
C ASN A 444 -17.51 -2.90 12.43
N ALA A 445 -16.45 -2.51 11.73
CA ALA A 445 -15.13 -2.12 12.25
C ALA A 445 -14.28 -3.17 13.02
N PRO A 446 -14.10 -4.42 12.55
CA PRO A 446 -12.92 -5.21 12.95
C PRO A 446 -11.62 -4.46 12.60
N THR A 447 -10.60 -4.61 13.44
CA THR A 447 -9.28 -4.01 13.19
C THR A 447 -8.23 -5.10 12.97
N LEU A 448 -7.48 -4.96 11.87
CA LEU A 448 -6.38 -5.84 11.52
C LEU A 448 -5.11 -5.00 11.36
N SER A 449 -4.18 -5.13 12.31
CA SER A 449 -2.96 -4.33 12.37
C SER A 449 -1.72 -5.20 12.36
N PHE A 450 -0.76 -4.81 11.54
CA PHE A 450 0.49 -5.53 11.35
C PHE A 450 1.69 -4.63 11.65
N GLY A 451 2.69 -5.19 12.33
CA GLY A 451 4.00 -4.56 12.48
C GLY A 451 4.80 -4.55 11.18
N SER A 452 5.96 -3.89 11.20
CA SER A 452 6.85 -3.78 10.04
C SER A 452 7.52 -5.12 9.66
N ASN A 453 7.95 -5.25 8.41
CA ASN A 453 8.76 -6.36 7.88
C ASN A 453 8.10 -7.75 8.00
N ILE A 454 6.78 -7.81 7.89
CA ILE A 454 6.05 -9.08 7.81
C ILE A 454 6.09 -9.60 6.37
N ASN A 455 6.37 -10.89 6.22
CA ASN A 455 6.24 -11.59 4.95
C ASN A 455 4.83 -12.17 4.79
N TYR A 456 4.07 -11.71 3.81
CA TYR A 456 2.69 -12.13 3.55
C TYR A 456 2.66 -13.21 2.47
N ASN A 457 1.83 -14.24 2.67
CA ASN A 457 1.55 -15.23 1.64
C ASN A 457 0.07 -15.61 1.70
N VAL A 458 -0.76 -14.84 0.99
CA VAL A 458 -2.21 -15.05 0.92
C VAL A 458 -2.55 -15.65 -0.44
N GLY A 459 -3.04 -16.90 -0.44
CA GLY A 459 -3.20 -17.69 -1.66
C GLY A 459 -4.32 -17.21 -2.58
N ALA A 460 -5.54 -17.01 -2.06
CA ALA A 460 -6.67 -16.54 -2.87
C ALA A 460 -6.78 -15.00 -2.87
N GLY A 461 -6.84 -14.41 -1.68
CA GLY A 461 -6.93 -12.95 -1.53
C GLY A 461 -7.67 -12.48 -0.29
N TRP A 462 -8.00 -11.19 -0.30
CA TRP A 462 -8.67 -10.44 0.74
C TRP A 462 -10.10 -10.11 0.31
N ASN A 463 -11.07 -10.42 1.17
CA ASN A 463 -12.48 -10.11 0.98
C ASN A 463 -12.96 -9.17 2.09
N ILE A 464 -13.18 -7.90 1.76
CA ILE A 464 -13.62 -6.87 2.71
C ILE A 464 -15.09 -6.56 2.46
N SER A 465 -15.97 -6.73 3.45
CA SER A 465 -17.42 -6.58 3.25
C SER A 465 -18.10 -5.62 4.22
N GLY A 466 -17.41 -5.18 5.27
CA GLY A 466 -17.94 -4.30 6.30
C GLY A 466 -17.83 -2.81 6.01
N VAL A 467 -18.36 -2.01 6.95
CA VAL A 467 -18.36 -0.55 6.88
C VAL A 467 -17.21 0.00 7.75
N SER A 468 -16.41 0.91 7.18
CA SER A 468 -15.23 1.50 7.81
C SER A 468 -14.11 0.51 8.18
N ASP A 469 -14.10 -0.67 7.57
CA ASP A 469 -13.05 -1.68 7.77
C ASP A 469 -11.72 -1.15 7.22
N LYS A 470 -10.68 -1.11 8.08
CA LYS A 470 -9.34 -0.65 7.70
C LYS A 470 -8.31 -1.73 7.93
N ILE A 471 -7.58 -2.07 6.88
CA ILE A 471 -6.42 -2.95 6.90
C ILE A 471 -5.19 -2.07 6.71
N VAL A 472 -4.23 -2.17 7.63
CA VAL A 472 -2.96 -1.45 7.53
C VAL A 472 -1.82 -2.45 7.67
N LEU A 473 -1.07 -2.63 6.59
CA LEU A 473 0.18 -3.39 6.59
C LEU A 473 1.30 -2.52 7.15
N GLY A 474 2.24 -3.13 7.87
CA GLY A 474 3.41 -2.41 8.36
C GLY A 474 4.42 -2.14 7.24
N ALA A 475 5.27 -1.12 7.42
CA ALA A 475 6.35 -0.81 6.49
C ALA A 475 7.30 -2.01 6.28
N GLY A 476 7.86 -2.15 5.08
CA GLY A 476 8.72 -3.28 4.70
C GLY A 476 7.94 -4.58 4.43
N ALA A 477 6.62 -4.51 4.22
CA ALA A 477 5.80 -5.65 3.80
C ALA A 477 6.35 -6.29 2.51
N THR A 478 6.45 -7.62 2.48
CA THR A 478 6.89 -8.40 1.29
C THR A 478 5.97 -9.58 1.03
N GLY A 479 6.15 -10.26 -0.11
CA GLY A 479 5.45 -11.51 -0.43
C GLY A 479 4.21 -11.29 -1.30
N THR A 480 3.18 -12.12 -1.15
CA THR A 480 1.99 -12.16 -2.03
C THR A 480 0.70 -11.88 -1.24
N LEU A 481 -0.12 -10.95 -1.72
CA LEU A 481 -1.42 -10.62 -1.13
C LEU A 481 -2.62 -11.33 -1.79
N GLY A 482 -2.44 -11.93 -2.98
CA GLY A 482 -3.57 -12.41 -3.77
C GLY A 482 -4.49 -11.27 -4.24
N ASN A 483 -5.73 -11.57 -4.62
CA ASN A 483 -6.69 -10.55 -5.05
C ASN A 483 -7.20 -9.72 -3.85
N ILE A 484 -7.62 -8.48 -4.06
CA ILE A 484 -8.25 -7.67 -3.01
C ILE A 484 -9.64 -7.23 -3.49
N THR A 485 -10.68 -7.69 -2.82
CA THR A 485 -12.07 -7.43 -3.23
C THR A 485 -12.84 -6.76 -2.10
N PHE A 486 -13.32 -5.55 -2.35
CA PHE A 486 -14.32 -4.91 -1.52
C PHE A 486 -15.71 -5.31 -2.02
N ALA A 487 -16.53 -5.92 -1.18
CA ALA A 487 -17.88 -6.34 -1.53
C ALA A 487 -18.79 -5.11 -1.78
N ALA A 488 -19.95 -5.33 -2.41
CA ALA A 488 -20.90 -4.25 -2.69
C ALA A 488 -21.47 -3.59 -1.42
N THR A 489 -21.41 -4.28 -0.27
CA THR A 489 -21.80 -3.78 1.05
C THR A 489 -20.74 -2.91 1.71
N ALA A 490 -19.48 -2.98 1.27
CA ALA A 490 -18.39 -2.23 1.89
C ALA A 490 -18.49 -0.73 1.60
N ARG A 491 -18.32 0.11 2.62
CA ARG A 491 -18.35 1.58 2.54
C ARG A 491 -17.30 2.15 3.48
N ASP A 492 -16.60 3.20 3.06
CA ASP A 492 -15.56 3.89 3.83
C ASP A 492 -14.41 2.97 4.28
N GLY A 493 -14.24 1.83 3.59
CA GLY A 493 -13.17 0.87 3.86
C GLY A 493 -11.82 1.33 3.32
N GLY A 494 -10.74 0.81 3.89
CA GLY A 494 -9.38 1.15 3.52
C GLY A 494 -8.45 -0.06 3.50
N PHE A 495 -7.64 -0.17 2.45
CA PHE A 495 -6.50 -1.09 2.41
C PHE A 495 -5.23 -0.27 2.22
N ASP A 496 -4.35 -0.25 3.23
CA ASP A 496 -3.09 0.47 3.19
C ASP A 496 -1.92 -0.52 3.25
N THR A 497 -1.09 -0.51 2.22
CA THR A 497 0.11 -1.37 2.12
C THR A 497 1.31 -0.83 2.90
N GLY A 498 1.23 0.40 3.42
CA GLY A 498 2.37 1.10 4.00
C GLY A 498 3.47 1.37 2.96
N ILE A 499 4.71 1.56 3.42
CA ILE A 499 5.89 1.61 2.53
C ILE A 499 6.38 0.17 2.35
N ALA A 500 5.86 -0.54 1.35
CA ALA A 500 6.17 -1.94 1.11
C ALA A 500 7.52 -2.14 0.39
N GLY A 501 8.07 -3.34 0.54
CA GLY A 501 9.32 -3.73 -0.12
C GLY A 501 10.53 -2.89 0.30
N SER A 502 11.62 -3.04 -0.45
CA SER A 502 12.86 -2.30 -0.22
C SER A 502 13.65 -2.13 -1.50
N VAL A 503 14.49 -1.10 -1.56
CA VAL A 503 15.38 -0.81 -2.69
C VAL A 503 16.84 -0.81 -2.24
N ASP A 504 17.75 -1.18 -3.14
CA ASP A 504 19.18 -1.00 -2.90
C ASP A 504 19.60 0.48 -3.05
N ALA A 505 20.87 0.77 -2.78
CA ALA A 505 21.42 2.12 -2.89
C ALA A 505 21.38 2.68 -4.32
N SER A 506 21.18 1.84 -5.34
CA SER A 506 20.99 2.24 -6.73
C SER A 506 19.51 2.42 -7.12
N GLY A 507 18.57 2.22 -6.20
CA GLY A 507 17.14 2.34 -6.42
C GLY A 507 16.47 1.10 -7.03
N ASN A 508 17.19 -0.02 -7.18
CA ASN A 508 16.59 -1.27 -7.67
C ASN A 508 15.84 -1.97 -6.54
N ALA A 509 14.66 -2.52 -6.84
CA ALA A 509 13.92 -3.33 -5.87
C ALA A 509 14.75 -4.53 -5.40
N THR A 510 14.92 -4.66 -4.08
CA THR A 510 15.50 -5.84 -3.42
C THR A 510 14.43 -6.74 -2.80
N SER A 511 13.25 -6.17 -2.53
CA SER A 511 12.03 -6.92 -2.23
C SER A 511 10.81 -6.17 -2.77
N THR A 512 9.85 -6.93 -3.28
CA THR A 512 8.61 -6.41 -3.87
C THR A 512 7.43 -7.07 -3.17
N LEU A 513 6.36 -6.30 -2.96
CA LEU A 513 5.06 -6.82 -2.56
C LEU A 513 4.22 -7.10 -3.81
N GLU A 514 3.79 -8.33 -3.98
CA GLU A 514 2.97 -8.77 -5.10
C GLU A 514 1.48 -8.74 -4.73
N MET A 515 0.68 -8.11 -5.57
CA MET A 515 -0.76 -7.99 -5.41
C MET A 515 -1.47 -8.53 -6.65
N GLY A 516 -2.57 -9.25 -6.44
CA GLY A 516 -3.46 -9.67 -7.53
C GLY A 516 -4.30 -8.51 -8.07
N ASN A 517 -5.47 -8.84 -8.61
CA ASN A 517 -6.43 -7.83 -9.02
C ASN A 517 -7.09 -7.18 -7.80
N VAL A 518 -7.37 -5.89 -7.91
CA VAL A 518 -8.10 -5.12 -6.89
C VAL A 518 -9.45 -4.70 -7.45
N ILE A 519 -10.52 -4.93 -6.69
CA ILE A 519 -11.87 -4.45 -7.01
C ILE A 519 -12.37 -3.60 -5.84
N LEU A 520 -12.58 -2.32 -6.11
CA LEU A 520 -13.15 -1.34 -5.18
C LEU A 520 -14.58 -1.00 -5.62
N THR A 521 -15.58 -1.13 -4.74
CA THR A 521 -17.00 -0.99 -5.08
C THR A 521 -17.57 0.41 -4.89
N SER A 522 -17.65 0.94 -3.66
CA SER A 522 -18.10 2.33 -3.46
C SER A 522 -17.55 2.97 -2.18
N ASN A 523 -17.00 4.18 -2.31
CA ASN A 523 -16.42 4.95 -1.19
C ASN A 523 -15.32 4.21 -0.42
N ASN A 524 -14.50 3.39 -1.09
CA ASN A 524 -13.36 2.70 -0.48
C ASN A 524 -12.04 3.33 -0.92
N SER A 525 -11.00 3.08 -0.15
CA SER A 525 -9.66 3.60 -0.40
C SER A 525 -8.63 2.47 -0.50
N LEU A 526 -7.72 2.59 -1.45
CA LEU A 526 -6.52 1.78 -1.56
C LEU A 526 -5.31 2.71 -1.46
N THR A 527 -4.37 2.43 -0.57
CA THR A 527 -3.11 3.15 -0.46
C THR A 527 -1.96 2.20 -0.75
N LEU A 528 -1.21 2.53 -1.81
CA LEU A 528 -0.02 1.82 -2.27
C LEU A 528 1.21 2.63 -1.88
N GLY A 529 2.23 2.02 -1.30
CA GLY A 529 3.50 2.70 -1.06
C GLY A 529 4.70 1.75 -1.17
N GLY A 530 5.85 2.29 -1.57
CA GLY A 530 7.08 1.52 -1.73
C GLY A 530 7.19 0.74 -3.06
N GLN A 531 7.66 -0.51 -3.02
CA GLN A 531 7.89 -1.38 -4.19
C GLN A 531 6.76 -2.40 -4.35
N ILE A 532 5.87 -2.18 -5.31
CA ILE A 532 4.67 -3.02 -5.51
C ILE A 532 4.55 -3.43 -6.98
N SER A 533 4.25 -4.71 -7.20
CA SER A 533 3.81 -5.24 -8.50
C SER A 533 2.40 -5.80 -8.35
N GLY A 534 1.44 -5.21 -9.05
CA GLY A 534 0.01 -5.46 -8.89
C GLY A 534 -0.69 -5.87 -10.20
N GLY A 535 -1.83 -6.53 -10.04
CA GLY A 535 -2.77 -6.78 -11.13
C GLY A 535 -3.58 -5.53 -11.52
N ASN A 536 -4.76 -5.75 -12.08
CA ASN A 536 -5.66 -4.67 -12.50
C ASN A 536 -6.34 -4.05 -11.27
N VAL A 537 -6.40 -2.72 -11.22
CA VAL A 537 -7.20 -2.00 -10.21
C VAL A 537 -8.49 -1.51 -10.86
N ILE A 538 -9.61 -2.08 -10.42
CA ILE A 538 -10.96 -1.76 -10.88
C ILE A 538 -11.65 -0.93 -9.79
N MET A 539 -11.98 0.30 -10.11
CA MET A 539 -12.58 1.27 -9.20
C MET A 539 -13.99 1.61 -9.66
N ASN A 540 -14.99 1.18 -8.90
CA ASN A 540 -16.37 1.58 -9.10
C ASN A 540 -16.62 2.94 -8.38
N ALA A 541 -17.85 3.46 -8.31
CA ALA A 541 -18.11 4.85 -7.91
C ALA A 541 -17.47 5.35 -6.59
N SER A 542 -16.80 6.50 -6.64
CA SER A 542 -16.27 7.30 -5.52
C SER A 542 -15.18 6.63 -4.69
N ASN A 543 -14.33 5.80 -5.30
CA ASN A 543 -13.17 5.21 -4.64
C ASN A 543 -11.90 6.08 -4.78
N THR A 544 -10.95 5.94 -3.85
CA THR A 544 -9.66 6.66 -3.89
C THR A 544 -8.50 5.68 -4.00
N LEU A 545 -7.52 5.96 -4.86
CA LEU A 545 -6.25 5.22 -4.97
C LEU A 545 -5.10 6.17 -4.63
N THR A 546 -4.49 6.04 -3.46
CA THR A 546 -3.34 6.86 -3.10
C THR A 546 -2.05 6.10 -3.35
N ILE A 547 -1.07 6.73 -4.00
CA ILE A 547 0.29 6.26 -4.14
C ILE A 547 1.17 7.14 -3.24
N SER A 548 1.64 6.57 -2.15
CA SER A 548 2.31 7.27 -1.04
C SER A 548 3.78 6.86 -0.91
N GLY A 549 4.55 7.66 -0.16
CA GLY A 549 6.00 7.47 0.00
C GLY A 549 6.81 8.23 -1.05
N THR A 550 8.13 8.26 -0.90
CA THR A 550 9.07 8.86 -1.88
C THR A 550 9.97 7.77 -2.44
N GLY A 551 10.15 7.70 -3.76
CA GLY A 551 11.01 6.70 -4.41
C GLY A 551 10.39 5.31 -4.58
N GLY A 552 9.06 5.20 -4.47
CA GLY A 552 8.34 3.96 -4.75
C GLY A 552 8.28 3.65 -6.24
N HIS A 553 8.43 2.37 -6.62
CA HIS A 553 8.10 1.88 -7.96
C HIS A 553 6.83 1.04 -7.85
N ILE A 554 5.75 1.56 -8.43
CA ILE A 554 4.46 0.87 -8.49
C ILE A 554 4.23 0.40 -9.92
N HIS A 555 4.14 -0.91 -10.12
CA HIS A 555 3.74 -1.51 -11.38
C HIS A 555 2.33 -2.08 -11.24
N LEU A 556 1.40 -1.70 -12.12
CA LEU A 556 0.05 -2.27 -12.19
C LEU A 556 -0.21 -2.76 -13.60
N THR A 557 -0.93 -3.87 -13.79
CA THR A 557 -1.24 -4.33 -15.16
C THR A 557 -2.23 -3.42 -15.89
N GLY A 558 -3.09 -2.70 -15.16
CA GLY A 558 -4.10 -1.79 -15.69
C GLY A 558 -4.91 -1.08 -14.60
N ILE A 559 -5.56 0.02 -14.97
CA ILE A 559 -6.50 0.75 -14.10
C ILE A 559 -7.81 0.95 -14.87
N ALA A 560 -8.93 0.57 -14.28
CA ALA A 560 -10.25 0.78 -14.84
C ALA A 560 -11.15 1.51 -13.83
N GLY A 561 -11.65 2.69 -14.20
CA GLY A 561 -12.53 3.52 -13.37
C GLY A 561 -13.95 3.62 -13.95
N VAL A 562 -14.94 3.17 -13.17
CA VAL A 562 -16.39 3.23 -13.46
C VAL A 562 -17.12 3.91 -12.29
N GLY A 563 -17.10 5.24 -12.28
CA GLY A 563 -18.02 6.07 -11.48
C GLY A 563 -17.44 7.47 -11.20
N THR A 564 -18.08 8.21 -10.29
CA THR A 564 -17.62 9.55 -9.89
C THR A 564 -16.35 9.48 -9.06
N ASN A 565 -15.40 10.42 -9.16
CA ASN A 565 -14.32 10.64 -8.18
C ASN A 565 -13.31 9.48 -7.96
N THR A 566 -12.51 9.12 -8.98
CA THR A 566 -11.32 8.26 -8.81
C THR A 566 -10.07 9.11 -8.57
N LEU A 567 -9.84 9.54 -7.33
CA LEU A 567 -8.60 10.27 -7.01
C LEU A 567 -7.44 9.29 -6.98
N ILE A 568 -6.62 9.28 -8.04
CA ILE A 568 -5.24 8.83 -7.91
C ILE A 568 -4.44 10.01 -7.39
N SER A 569 -3.60 9.85 -6.37
CA SER A 569 -2.64 10.87 -5.97
C SER A 569 -1.29 10.21 -5.74
N ALA A 570 -0.24 10.65 -6.42
CA ALA A 570 1.12 10.22 -6.16
C ALA A 570 1.81 11.30 -5.32
N ALA A 571 2.62 10.89 -4.34
CA ALA A 571 3.59 11.80 -3.74
C ALA A 571 4.76 12.03 -4.72
N ALA A 572 5.44 13.17 -4.59
CA ALA A 572 6.58 13.51 -5.43
C ALA A 572 7.72 12.48 -5.31
N GLY A 573 8.32 12.13 -6.44
CA GLY A 573 9.45 11.20 -6.58
C GLY A 573 9.08 9.74 -6.78
N ASN A 574 7.81 9.41 -7.06
CA ASN A 574 7.39 8.03 -7.31
C ASN A 574 7.34 7.71 -8.81
N ASN A 575 7.68 6.46 -9.15
CA ASN A 575 7.56 5.94 -10.51
C ASN A 575 6.35 5.00 -10.58
N VAL A 576 5.40 5.32 -11.44
CA VAL A 576 4.18 4.52 -11.66
C VAL A 576 4.21 4.01 -13.08
N SER A 577 4.17 2.68 -13.23
CA SER A 577 4.09 2.02 -14.53
C SER A 577 2.80 1.22 -14.64
N ILE A 578 2.07 1.44 -15.72
CA ILE A 578 0.82 0.76 -16.04
C ILE A 578 1.05 -0.09 -17.29
N GLY A 579 0.70 -1.37 -17.18
CA GLY A 579 0.88 -2.37 -18.22
C GLY A 579 -0.03 -2.16 -19.44
N ILE A 580 -0.11 -3.20 -20.26
CA ILE A 580 -0.79 -3.19 -21.56
C ILE A 580 -2.30 -2.90 -21.49
N ASN A 581 -2.94 -3.14 -20.35
CA ASN A 581 -4.37 -2.84 -20.18
C ASN A 581 -4.62 -1.33 -20.05
N GLY A 582 -3.57 -0.55 -19.78
CA GLY A 582 -3.63 0.90 -19.77
C GLY A 582 -4.53 1.48 -18.68
N ILE A 583 -5.00 2.71 -18.91
CA ILE A 583 -5.91 3.42 -18.02
C ILE A 583 -7.23 3.61 -18.77
N GLN A 584 -8.32 3.03 -18.27
CA GLN A 584 -9.66 3.14 -18.85
C GLN A 584 -10.58 3.89 -17.89
N LEU A 585 -11.11 5.04 -18.30
CA LEU A 585 -12.02 5.88 -17.52
C LEU A 585 -13.35 5.98 -18.24
N SER A 586 -14.46 5.51 -17.65
CA SER A 586 -15.74 5.38 -18.37
C SER A 586 -16.97 5.85 -17.59
N ALA A 587 -16.89 6.94 -16.84
CA ALA A 587 -18.01 7.40 -16.01
C ALA A 587 -18.28 8.90 -16.04
N ALA A 588 -19.53 9.25 -15.72
CA ALA A 588 -20.14 10.58 -15.89
C ALA A 588 -19.23 11.75 -15.47
N THR A 589 -18.53 11.64 -14.34
CA THR A 589 -17.48 12.61 -13.94
C THR A 589 -16.25 11.90 -13.37
N THR A 590 -15.15 11.89 -14.11
CA THR A 590 -13.87 11.30 -13.62
C THR A 590 -12.82 12.38 -13.48
N SER A 591 -12.12 12.41 -12.35
CA SER A 591 -10.97 13.28 -12.13
C SER A 591 -9.79 12.42 -11.69
N LEU A 592 -8.69 12.45 -12.44
CA LEU A 592 -7.46 11.74 -12.15
C LEU A 592 -6.37 12.78 -11.89
N THR A 593 -5.67 12.74 -10.74
CA THR A 593 -4.65 13.75 -10.39
C THR A 593 -3.31 13.13 -10.03
N TYR A 594 -2.42 12.95 -11.00
CA TYR A 594 -1.06 12.51 -10.68
C TYR A 594 -0.27 13.67 -10.04
N GLY A 595 -0.02 13.58 -8.73
CA GLY A 595 0.69 14.60 -7.96
C GLY A 595 2.22 14.46 -8.05
N GLY A 596 2.92 15.60 -8.18
CA GLY A 596 4.37 15.68 -7.96
C GLY A 596 5.27 15.24 -9.13
N SER A 597 6.57 15.15 -8.84
CA SER A 597 7.65 14.76 -9.76
C SER A 597 7.77 13.23 -9.90
N GLY A 598 8.32 12.70 -10.99
CA GLY A 598 8.52 11.26 -11.19
C GLY A 598 8.08 10.79 -12.57
N THR A 599 8.10 9.47 -12.82
CA THR A 599 7.65 8.91 -14.10
C THR A 599 6.25 8.32 -13.98
N LEU A 600 5.34 8.72 -14.88
CA LEU A 600 4.09 8.03 -15.17
C LEU A 600 4.23 7.37 -16.56
N ALA A 601 4.45 6.06 -16.56
CA ALA A 601 4.58 5.26 -17.78
C ALA A 601 3.33 4.40 -18.00
N VAL A 602 2.68 4.52 -19.14
CA VAL A 602 1.50 3.73 -19.54
C VAL A 602 1.84 3.03 -20.85
N ASN A 603 2.21 1.75 -20.76
CA ASN A 603 2.54 0.91 -21.92
C ASN A 603 1.29 0.64 -22.79
N GLY A 604 0.11 0.59 -22.15
CA GLY A 604 -1.18 0.55 -22.83
C GLY A 604 -1.68 1.93 -23.27
N ASN A 605 -2.97 2.03 -23.53
CA ASN A 605 -3.61 3.29 -23.89
C ASN A 605 -4.22 3.96 -22.66
N ILE A 606 -4.22 5.29 -22.65
CA ILE A 606 -5.16 6.06 -21.83
C ILE A 606 -6.44 6.19 -22.66
N LEU A 607 -7.56 5.66 -22.17
CA LEU A 607 -8.86 5.72 -22.83
C LEU A 607 -9.86 6.40 -21.90
N ILE A 608 -10.38 7.54 -22.33
CA ILE A 608 -11.45 8.28 -21.65
C ILE A 608 -12.72 8.08 -22.48
N ALA A 609 -13.63 7.21 -22.02
CA ALA A 609 -14.76 6.69 -22.80
C ALA A 609 -16.00 7.59 -22.81
N ASN A 610 -16.81 7.44 -23.86
CA ASN A 610 -18.00 8.26 -24.19
C ASN A 610 -19.13 8.29 -23.15
N THR A 611 -19.12 7.41 -22.15
CA THR A 611 -20.08 7.41 -21.04
C THR A 611 -19.76 8.47 -19.98
N ALA A 612 -18.65 9.20 -20.11
CA ALA A 612 -18.33 10.35 -19.29
C ALA A 612 -18.92 11.65 -19.85
N GLU A 613 -19.59 12.45 -19.01
CA GLU A 613 -20.11 13.78 -19.37
C GLU A 613 -19.02 14.85 -19.32
N ALA A 614 -18.06 14.72 -18.38
CA ALA A 614 -16.84 15.51 -18.30
C ALA A 614 -15.74 14.74 -17.55
N ALA A 615 -14.52 14.73 -18.09
CA ALA A 615 -13.38 14.06 -17.47
C ALA A 615 -12.19 15.01 -17.34
N THR A 616 -11.46 14.96 -16.23
CA THR A 616 -10.28 15.79 -16.00
C THR A 616 -9.09 14.92 -15.62
N LEU A 617 -7.95 15.13 -16.28
CA LEU A 617 -6.68 14.50 -15.96
C LEU A 617 -5.66 15.59 -15.65
N ASN A 618 -5.28 15.72 -14.39
CA ASN A 618 -4.26 16.66 -13.94
C ASN A 618 -2.96 15.90 -13.68
N ILE A 619 -1.88 16.31 -14.33
CA ILE A 619 -0.54 15.75 -14.16
C ILE A 619 0.35 16.85 -13.55
N GLY A 620 1.03 16.53 -12.46
CA GLY A 620 1.87 17.46 -11.72
C GLY A 620 3.10 17.95 -12.49
N ALA A 621 3.77 18.95 -11.92
CA ALA A 621 5.02 19.50 -12.46
C ALA A 621 6.20 18.51 -12.32
N ASN A 622 7.17 18.60 -13.22
CA ASN A 622 8.37 17.74 -13.28
C ASN A 622 8.06 16.24 -13.43
N THR A 623 7.02 15.94 -14.22
CA THR A 623 6.61 14.56 -14.53
C THR A 623 7.22 14.10 -15.84
N ASN A 624 7.78 12.89 -15.88
CA ASN A 624 8.06 12.18 -17.13
C ASN A 624 6.80 11.39 -17.52
N PHE A 625 6.19 11.77 -18.63
CA PHE A 625 4.93 11.20 -19.11
C PHE A 625 5.19 10.35 -20.35
N GLU A 626 5.11 9.03 -20.18
CA GLU A 626 5.37 8.05 -21.24
C GLU A 626 4.07 7.31 -21.53
N VAL A 627 3.51 7.43 -22.74
CA VAL A 627 2.21 6.83 -23.07
C VAL A 627 2.21 6.34 -24.50
N SER A 628 1.68 5.13 -24.74
CA SER A 628 1.47 4.64 -26.11
C SER A 628 0.49 5.56 -26.86
N THR A 629 -0.80 5.56 -26.48
CA THR A 629 -1.76 6.54 -27.04
C THR A 629 -2.72 7.07 -25.98
N ALA A 630 -3.09 8.34 -26.10
CA ALA A 630 -4.14 8.97 -25.30
C ALA A 630 -5.39 9.22 -26.17
N ASN A 631 -6.49 8.54 -25.86
CA ASN A 631 -7.75 8.58 -26.59
C ASN A 631 -8.84 9.26 -25.75
N MET A 632 -9.33 10.40 -26.23
CA MET A 632 -10.37 11.22 -25.59
C MET A 632 -11.69 11.06 -26.35
N ASN A 633 -12.52 10.12 -25.91
CA ASN A 633 -13.81 9.80 -26.52
C ASN A 633 -15.01 10.40 -25.77
N ALA A 634 -14.78 10.98 -24.59
CA ALA A 634 -15.78 11.72 -23.82
C ALA A 634 -15.84 13.20 -24.25
N VAL A 635 -17.01 13.81 -24.16
CA VAL A 635 -17.20 15.25 -24.41
C VAL A 635 -16.57 16.05 -23.26
N ALA A 636 -16.02 17.23 -23.55
CA ALA A 636 -15.50 18.15 -22.53
C ALA A 636 -14.42 17.54 -21.61
N THR A 637 -13.55 16.70 -22.16
CA THR A 637 -12.39 16.14 -21.47
C THR A 637 -11.29 17.18 -21.37
N SER A 638 -10.67 17.38 -20.19
CA SER A 638 -9.44 18.17 -20.07
C SER A 638 -8.27 17.33 -19.57
N ILE A 639 -7.10 17.51 -20.17
CA ILE A 639 -5.83 16.99 -19.67
C ILE A 639 -4.91 18.19 -19.44
N THR A 640 -4.47 18.40 -18.20
CA THR A 640 -3.60 19.53 -17.84
C THR A 640 -2.29 19.01 -17.26
N PHE A 641 -1.17 19.51 -17.75
CA PHE A 641 0.17 19.21 -17.22
C PHE A 641 0.73 20.42 -16.48
N GLY A 642 1.40 20.18 -15.35
CA GLY A 642 2.20 21.17 -14.65
C GLY A 642 3.45 21.57 -15.44
N SER A 643 4.25 22.47 -14.86
CA SER A 643 5.49 22.91 -15.49
C SER A 643 6.55 21.81 -15.58
N ASN A 644 7.49 21.94 -16.52
CA ASN A 644 8.66 21.06 -16.69
C ASN A 644 8.33 19.58 -16.92
N ALA A 645 7.18 19.26 -17.53
CA ALA A 645 6.87 17.90 -17.91
C ALA A 645 7.74 17.43 -19.09
N SER A 646 8.22 16.19 -19.07
CA SER A 646 8.87 15.55 -20.21
C SER A 646 7.93 14.54 -20.86
N PHE A 647 7.95 14.43 -22.19
CA PHE A 647 6.99 13.64 -22.95
C PHE A 647 7.66 12.56 -23.81
N SER A 648 7.08 11.36 -23.78
CA SER A 648 7.30 10.30 -24.75
C SER A 648 5.94 9.68 -25.10
N VAL A 649 5.18 10.38 -25.94
CA VAL A 649 3.81 10.00 -26.32
C VAL A 649 3.78 9.60 -27.80
N ALA A 650 3.20 8.44 -28.15
CA ALA A 650 3.11 8.05 -29.56
C ALA A 650 1.98 8.79 -30.30
N GLY A 651 0.87 9.10 -29.60
CA GLY A 651 -0.12 10.04 -30.13
C GLY A 651 -1.34 10.30 -29.25
N TRP A 652 -2.10 11.31 -29.69
CA TRP A 652 -3.33 11.84 -29.12
C TRP A 652 -4.44 11.70 -30.16
N SER A 653 -5.58 11.17 -29.72
CA SER A 653 -6.78 11.01 -30.54
C SER A 653 -7.96 11.65 -29.82
N PHE A 654 -8.67 12.53 -30.52
CA PHE A 654 -9.83 13.24 -30.02
C PHE A 654 -11.07 12.79 -30.80
N ALA A 655 -12.02 12.14 -30.14
CA ALA A 655 -13.22 11.58 -30.78
C ALA A 655 -14.54 12.20 -30.29
N ALA A 656 -14.48 13.25 -29.46
CA ALA A 656 -15.63 14.00 -28.98
C ALA A 656 -15.36 15.51 -28.90
N ASN A 657 -16.43 16.30 -28.81
CA ASN A 657 -16.39 17.77 -28.82
C ASN A 657 -15.79 18.36 -27.53
N GLN A 658 -15.25 19.58 -27.63
CA GLN A 658 -14.80 20.41 -26.50
C GLN A 658 -13.66 19.81 -25.65
N ASN A 659 -12.86 18.92 -26.22
CA ASN A 659 -11.73 18.29 -25.53
C ASN A 659 -10.50 19.20 -25.51
N SER A 660 -9.79 19.28 -24.39
CA SER A 660 -8.65 20.15 -24.20
C SER A 660 -7.44 19.39 -23.65
N VAL A 661 -6.26 19.65 -24.21
CA VAL A 661 -4.96 19.32 -23.63
C VAL A 661 -4.21 20.63 -23.40
N VAL A 662 -3.70 20.86 -22.19
CA VAL A 662 -2.93 22.06 -21.83
C VAL A 662 -1.64 21.65 -21.15
N ILE A 663 -0.52 22.03 -21.74
CA ILE A 663 0.82 21.72 -21.23
C ILE A 663 1.41 22.93 -20.52
N GLY A 664 1.96 22.72 -19.32
CA GLY A 664 2.61 23.77 -18.54
C GLY A 664 3.97 24.19 -19.11
N ALA A 665 4.44 25.36 -18.69
CA ALA A 665 5.71 25.92 -19.17
C ALA A 665 6.94 25.04 -18.83
N GLY A 666 7.98 25.08 -19.66
CA GLY A 666 9.21 24.31 -19.50
C GLY A 666 9.13 22.86 -20.01
N ALA A 667 8.12 22.51 -20.80
CA ALA A 667 7.95 21.15 -21.31
C ALA A 667 9.05 20.71 -22.30
N SER A 668 9.31 19.40 -22.41
CA SER A 668 10.26 18.84 -23.38
C SER A 668 9.87 17.45 -23.88
N GLY A 669 10.45 16.98 -24.99
CA GLY A 669 10.25 15.62 -25.51
C GLY A 669 9.28 15.52 -26.68
N GLY A 670 8.78 14.31 -26.94
CA GLY A 670 7.94 13.97 -28.09
C GLY A 670 6.46 13.86 -27.73
N LEU A 671 5.62 14.68 -28.37
CA LEU A 671 4.15 14.63 -28.24
C LEU A 671 3.49 13.65 -29.21
N GLY A 672 4.22 13.11 -30.18
CA GLY A 672 3.66 12.16 -31.15
C GLY A 672 2.68 12.81 -32.12
N ALA A 673 1.73 12.02 -32.62
CA ALA A 673 0.68 12.50 -33.53
C ALA A 673 -0.49 13.12 -32.75
N ILE A 674 -1.04 14.26 -33.18
CA ILE A 674 -2.21 14.93 -32.61
C ILE A 674 -3.34 14.89 -33.64
N ASN A 675 -4.39 14.10 -33.39
CA ASN A 675 -5.46 13.88 -34.37
C ASN A 675 -6.83 14.27 -33.82
N PHE A 676 -7.37 15.39 -34.31
CA PHE A 676 -8.77 15.74 -34.10
C PHE A 676 -9.67 14.98 -35.09
N GLY A 677 -10.64 14.22 -34.58
CA GLY A 677 -11.57 13.46 -35.40
C GLY A 677 -12.41 14.33 -36.34
N ALA A 678 -12.78 13.79 -37.50
CA ALA A 678 -13.40 14.58 -38.59
C ALA A 678 -14.79 15.18 -38.28
N ALA A 679 -15.40 14.87 -37.15
CA ALA A 679 -16.74 15.37 -36.77
C ALA A 679 -16.75 16.16 -35.46
N ILE A 680 -15.58 16.47 -34.89
CA ILE A 680 -15.48 17.10 -33.57
C ILE A 680 -15.19 18.59 -33.68
N SER A 681 -15.77 19.43 -32.81
CA SER A 681 -15.47 20.86 -32.75
C SER A 681 -15.17 21.37 -31.34
N GLY A 682 -14.50 22.52 -31.28
CA GLY A 682 -14.18 23.21 -30.03
C GLY A 682 -13.08 22.55 -29.20
N GLY A 683 -12.36 21.60 -29.76
CA GLY A 683 -11.20 20.99 -29.11
C GLY A 683 -9.97 21.90 -29.16
N VAL A 684 -9.10 21.79 -28.17
CA VAL A 684 -7.89 22.62 -28.01
C VAL A 684 -6.70 21.73 -27.64
N PHE A 685 -5.59 21.87 -28.34
CA PHE A 685 -4.30 21.35 -27.90
C PHE A 685 -3.35 22.52 -27.67
N ASP A 686 -2.94 22.76 -26.44
CA ASP A 686 -2.02 23.81 -26.05
C ASP A 686 -0.70 23.21 -25.57
N THR A 687 0.35 23.50 -26.32
CA THR A 687 1.71 23.01 -26.05
C THR A 687 2.40 23.73 -24.90
N GLY A 688 1.88 24.88 -24.46
CA GLY A 688 2.58 25.76 -23.53
C GLY A 688 3.91 26.26 -24.09
N ASN A 689 4.69 26.95 -23.26
CA ASN A 689 6.06 27.31 -23.62
C ASN A 689 6.99 26.15 -23.27
N ALA A 690 7.77 25.65 -24.23
CA ALA A 690 8.70 24.56 -23.98
C ALA A 690 9.94 25.04 -23.20
N ALA A 691 10.78 24.10 -22.74
CA ALA A 691 12.05 24.40 -22.09
C ALA A 691 12.98 25.16 -23.05
N THR A 692 13.87 25.99 -22.52
CA THR A 692 14.92 26.62 -23.32
C THR A 692 15.85 25.56 -23.93
N PRO A 693 16.12 25.58 -25.24
CA PRO A 693 16.99 24.62 -25.89
C PRO A 693 18.40 24.60 -25.32
N THR A 694 19.04 23.43 -25.35
CA THR A 694 20.48 23.29 -25.10
C THR A 694 21.26 23.79 -26.32
N GLU A 695 22.49 24.25 -26.09
CA GLU A 695 23.36 24.85 -27.11
C GLU A 695 23.49 23.92 -28.34
N GLY A 696 22.93 24.34 -29.49
CA GLY A 696 22.93 23.58 -30.75
C GLY A 696 21.60 22.90 -31.15
N SER A 697 20.55 22.95 -30.31
CA SER A 697 19.19 22.53 -30.68
C SER A 697 18.28 23.74 -30.91
N THR A 698 17.35 23.63 -31.86
CA THR A 698 16.36 24.68 -32.18
C THR A 698 14.99 24.44 -31.53
N ALA A 699 14.73 23.25 -30.99
CA ALA A 699 13.46 22.95 -30.32
C ALA A 699 13.64 21.96 -29.17
N THR A 700 12.74 22.01 -28.20
CA THR A 700 12.71 21.12 -27.03
C THR A 700 11.45 20.27 -26.98
N LEU A 701 10.37 20.69 -27.65
CA LEU A 701 9.13 19.94 -27.77
C LEU A 701 8.83 19.63 -29.24
N THR A 702 8.60 18.36 -29.57
CA THR A 702 8.41 17.91 -30.95
C THR A 702 7.04 17.25 -31.18
N ILE A 703 6.35 17.67 -32.23
CA ILE A 703 5.10 17.06 -32.71
C ILE A 703 5.39 16.29 -34.01
N THR A 704 5.03 15.01 -34.07
CA THR A 704 5.25 14.17 -35.26
C THR A 704 4.32 14.56 -36.40
N SER A 705 3.04 14.77 -36.08
CA SER A 705 2.03 15.26 -37.02
C SER A 705 0.85 15.84 -36.27
N ALA A 706 0.22 16.91 -36.73
CA ALA A 706 -1.04 17.40 -36.20
C ALA A 706 -2.08 17.54 -37.31
N THR A 707 -3.29 17.00 -37.11
CA THR A 707 -4.45 17.20 -37.99
C THR A 707 -5.52 17.97 -37.22
N VAL A 708 -5.75 19.22 -37.60
CA VAL A 708 -6.65 20.16 -36.91
C VAL A 708 -7.75 20.59 -37.86
N ASN A 709 -9.00 20.28 -37.51
CA ASN A 709 -10.16 20.52 -38.37
C ASN A 709 -11.34 21.11 -37.58
N ASN A 710 -12.45 21.46 -38.23
CA ASN A 710 -13.75 21.72 -37.60
C ASN A 710 -13.75 22.71 -36.42
N ASN A 711 -13.04 23.85 -36.54
CA ASN A 711 -12.88 24.83 -35.46
C ASN A 711 -12.13 24.29 -34.22
N ASN A 712 -11.40 23.19 -34.34
CA ASN A 712 -10.42 22.78 -33.33
C ASN A 712 -9.18 23.68 -33.44
N ILE A 713 -8.46 23.79 -32.33
CA ILE A 713 -7.38 24.76 -32.15
C ILE A 713 -6.11 24.04 -31.71
N LEU A 714 -4.99 24.36 -32.37
CA LEU A 714 -3.64 24.04 -31.91
C LEU A 714 -2.93 25.34 -31.49
N ASN A 715 -2.57 25.46 -30.22
CA ASN A 715 -1.73 26.55 -29.72
C ASN A 715 -0.28 26.05 -29.59
N MET A 716 0.63 26.70 -30.30
CA MET A 716 2.06 26.42 -30.28
C MET A 716 2.80 27.53 -29.51
N GLY A 717 3.44 27.17 -28.39
CA GLY A 717 4.29 28.09 -27.63
C GLY A 717 5.77 27.96 -27.96
N ASP A 718 6.59 28.65 -27.17
CA ASP A 718 8.02 28.85 -27.44
C ASP A 718 8.80 27.53 -27.59
N TYR A 719 9.78 27.49 -28.49
CA TYR A 719 10.65 26.35 -28.82
C TYR A 719 9.94 25.05 -29.23
N THR A 720 8.80 25.17 -29.92
CA THR A 720 8.03 24.02 -30.43
C THR A 720 8.37 23.73 -31.89
N PHE A 721 8.68 22.47 -32.20
CA PHE A 721 8.85 21.97 -33.57
C PHE A 721 7.73 21.01 -33.96
N ALA A 722 7.15 21.17 -35.15
CA ALA A 722 6.21 20.21 -35.72
C ALA A 722 6.68 19.72 -37.09
N ASN A 723 6.73 18.39 -37.28
CA ASN A 723 7.15 17.82 -38.56
C ASN A 723 6.06 17.99 -39.65
N THR A 724 4.80 17.74 -39.31
CA THR A 724 3.66 17.99 -40.21
C THR A 724 2.50 18.61 -39.45
N VAL A 725 1.89 19.67 -39.99
CA VAL A 725 0.64 20.23 -39.51
C VAL A 725 -0.31 20.35 -40.68
N THR A 726 -1.51 19.79 -40.57
CA THR A 726 -2.59 19.88 -41.55
C THR A 726 -3.77 20.58 -40.92
N LEU A 727 -4.17 21.71 -41.49
CA LEU A 727 -5.41 22.41 -41.15
C LEU A 727 -6.45 22.15 -42.24
N SER A 728 -7.66 21.73 -41.87
CA SER A 728 -8.81 21.60 -42.78
C SER A 728 -10.09 22.11 -42.11
N ASP A 729 -11.22 22.23 -42.82
CA ASP A 729 -12.55 22.36 -42.21
C ASP A 729 -12.69 23.49 -41.16
N SER A 730 -12.06 24.65 -41.37
CA SER A 730 -11.97 25.75 -40.37
C SER A 730 -11.09 25.47 -39.14
N GLY A 731 -10.07 24.61 -39.26
CA GLY A 731 -9.05 24.41 -38.23
C GLY A 731 -8.21 25.67 -37.99
N VAL A 732 -7.76 25.84 -36.75
CA VAL A 732 -7.02 27.03 -36.30
C VAL A 732 -5.67 26.65 -35.70
N LEU A 733 -4.61 27.32 -36.15
CA LEU A 733 -3.28 27.30 -35.55
C LEU A 733 -2.99 28.67 -34.92
N ASN A 734 -2.60 28.71 -33.65
CA ASN A 734 -2.15 29.92 -32.98
C ASN A 734 -0.68 29.76 -32.57
N VAL A 735 0.13 30.77 -32.83
CA VAL A 735 1.50 30.89 -32.31
C VAL A 735 1.50 31.94 -31.21
N SER A 736 1.90 31.52 -30.01
CA SER A 736 1.85 32.32 -28.79
C SER A 736 2.79 33.53 -28.83
N SER A 737 2.47 34.60 -28.10
CA SER A 737 3.30 35.81 -28.07
C SER A 737 4.73 35.50 -27.60
N GLY A 738 5.72 36.03 -28.34
CA GLY A 738 7.14 35.82 -28.06
C GLY A 738 7.68 34.42 -28.36
N ALA A 739 6.86 33.50 -28.90
CA ALA A 739 7.26 32.13 -29.16
C ALA A 739 8.08 31.99 -30.44
N ASP A 740 9.11 31.14 -30.43
CA ASP A 740 9.80 30.64 -31.62
C ASP A 740 9.27 29.24 -32.00
N VAL A 741 8.61 29.13 -33.15
CA VAL A 741 7.96 27.91 -33.63
C VAL A 741 8.46 27.56 -35.03
N THR A 742 8.81 26.29 -35.23
CA THR A 742 9.19 25.77 -36.56
C THR A 742 8.25 24.64 -37.00
N ILE A 743 7.73 24.74 -38.22
CA ILE A 743 6.92 23.70 -38.87
C ILE A 743 7.62 23.24 -40.15
N GLN A 744 7.96 21.96 -40.22
CA GLN A 744 8.63 21.41 -41.39
C GLN A 744 7.68 21.32 -42.61
N ASN A 745 6.45 20.84 -42.43
CA ASN A 745 5.44 20.77 -43.47
C ASN A 745 4.09 21.31 -42.96
N LEU A 746 3.64 22.46 -43.45
CA LEU A 746 2.32 23.03 -43.16
C LEU A 746 1.41 22.84 -44.39
N SER A 747 0.31 22.13 -44.21
CA SER A 747 -0.73 21.93 -45.23
C SER A 747 -2.00 22.67 -44.81
N LEU A 748 -2.49 23.56 -45.68
CA LEU A 748 -3.69 24.36 -45.46
C LEU A 748 -4.76 23.96 -46.48
N ASP A 749 -5.71 23.13 -46.07
CA ASP A 749 -6.83 22.70 -46.90
C ASP A 749 -8.05 23.58 -46.64
N ASN A 750 -8.45 24.36 -47.64
CA ASN A 750 -9.55 25.31 -47.54
C ASN A 750 -10.75 24.89 -48.41
N SER A 751 -10.92 23.57 -48.61
CA SER A 751 -12.02 22.98 -49.37
C SER A 751 -13.38 23.16 -48.69
N GLU A 752 -13.43 23.07 -47.35
CA GLU A 752 -14.62 23.33 -46.55
C GLU A 752 -14.27 24.34 -45.43
N GLY A 753 -14.90 25.51 -45.39
CA GLY A 753 -14.62 26.53 -44.36
C GLY A 753 -13.28 27.28 -44.53
N THR A 754 -12.95 28.18 -43.59
CA THR A 754 -11.74 29.03 -43.65
C THR A 754 -10.72 28.60 -42.61
N VAL A 755 -9.61 28.00 -43.03
CA VAL A 755 -8.51 27.66 -42.13
C VAL A 755 -7.67 28.90 -41.80
N THR A 756 -7.28 29.02 -40.54
CA THR A 756 -6.65 30.24 -39.99
C THR A 756 -5.35 29.92 -39.25
N VAL A 757 -4.30 30.66 -39.55
CA VAL A 757 -3.05 30.70 -38.79
C VAL A 757 -2.93 32.07 -38.15
N ASN A 758 -2.73 32.16 -36.85
CA ASN A 758 -2.54 33.42 -36.13
C ASN A 758 -1.14 33.48 -35.52
N VAL A 759 -0.37 34.51 -35.84
CA VAL A 759 0.96 34.73 -35.28
C VAL A 759 0.96 35.97 -34.42
N SER A 760 1.12 35.78 -33.11
CA SER A 760 0.99 36.82 -32.09
C SER A 760 2.20 37.75 -32.04
N THR A 761 2.07 38.85 -31.30
CA THR A 761 3.12 39.86 -31.17
C THR A 761 4.44 39.28 -30.66
N GLY A 762 5.53 39.59 -31.35
CA GLY A 762 6.88 39.13 -31.02
C GLY A 762 7.15 37.64 -31.26
N ALA A 763 6.18 36.88 -31.77
CA ALA A 763 6.36 35.48 -32.11
C ALA A 763 7.02 35.31 -33.48
N THR A 764 7.78 34.23 -33.67
CA THR A 764 8.38 33.82 -34.95
C THR A 764 7.81 32.47 -35.36
N LEU A 765 7.24 32.39 -36.56
CA LEU A 765 6.79 31.14 -37.18
C LEU A 765 7.61 30.85 -38.43
N THR A 766 8.47 29.84 -38.36
CA THR A 766 9.23 29.34 -39.52
C THR A 766 8.52 28.14 -40.15
N ILE A 767 8.23 28.21 -41.44
CA ILE A 767 7.59 27.15 -42.23
C ILE A 767 8.54 26.73 -43.36
N ASN A 768 9.02 25.49 -43.34
CA ASN A 768 9.95 25.02 -44.36
C ASN A 768 9.21 24.63 -45.66
N SER A 769 8.07 23.96 -45.56
CA SER A 769 7.25 23.58 -46.72
C SER A 769 5.80 23.98 -46.47
N LEU A 770 5.25 24.84 -47.33
CA LEU A 770 3.85 25.27 -47.29
C LEU A 770 3.10 24.65 -48.47
N GLN A 771 1.98 23.98 -48.21
CA GLN A 771 1.10 23.40 -49.22
C GLN A 771 -0.33 23.90 -48.97
N THR A 772 -1.09 24.16 -50.02
CA THR A 772 -2.47 24.65 -49.90
C THR A 772 -3.38 23.94 -50.90
N THR A 773 -4.55 23.53 -50.45
CA THR A 773 -5.64 23.07 -51.33
C THR A 773 -6.73 24.12 -51.31
N ALA A 774 -6.70 25.06 -52.27
CA ALA A 774 -7.60 26.20 -52.28
C ALA A 774 -7.92 26.66 -53.72
N THR A 775 -9.01 27.44 -53.84
CA THR A 775 -9.42 28.12 -55.08
C THR A 775 -9.30 29.63 -54.90
N ALA A 776 -9.25 30.40 -56.00
CA ALA A 776 -9.10 31.86 -55.93
C ALA A 776 -10.21 32.60 -55.13
N THR A 777 -11.35 31.94 -54.86
CA THR A 777 -12.47 32.50 -54.10
C THR A 777 -12.53 32.05 -52.64
N SER A 778 -11.66 31.11 -52.23
CA SER A 778 -11.63 30.55 -50.87
C SER A 778 -10.18 30.20 -50.51
N MET A 779 -9.43 31.21 -50.04
CA MET A 779 -8.02 31.09 -49.67
C MET A 779 -7.84 30.99 -48.15
N PRO A 780 -6.92 30.15 -47.66
CA PRO A 780 -6.57 30.08 -46.24
C PRO A 780 -5.93 31.40 -45.78
N VAL A 781 -6.07 31.72 -44.50
CA VAL A 781 -5.66 33.02 -43.93
C VAL A 781 -4.52 32.84 -42.93
N ILE A 782 -3.47 33.65 -43.08
CA ILE A 782 -2.37 33.82 -42.11
C ILE A 782 -2.45 35.25 -41.56
N ASN A 783 -2.77 35.40 -40.29
CA ASN A 783 -2.82 36.69 -39.60
C ASN A 783 -1.47 36.98 -38.91
N VAL A 784 -0.87 38.13 -39.22
CA VAL A 784 0.39 38.62 -38.66
C VAL A 784 0.08 39.76 -37.68
N ASN A 785 -0.08 39.41 -36.40
CA ASN A 785 -0.52 40.31 -35.34
C ASN A 785 0.68 40.90 -34.57
N GLY A 786 1.64 41.51 -35.31
CA GLY A 786 2.90 42.02 -34.77
C GLY A 786 3.99 40.94 -34.54
N GLY A 787 3.82 39.76 -35.11
CA GLY A 787 4.83 38.69 -35.15
C GLY A 787 5.54 38.60 -36.50
N GLU A 788 6.33 37.55 -36.68
CA GLU A 788 7.12 37.25 -37.87
C GLU A 788 6.73 35.87 -38.44
N VAL A 789 6.49 35.81 -39.74
CA VAL A 789 6.25 34.56 -40.49
C VAL A 789 7.33 34.41 -41.53
N ILE A 790 8.04 33.28 -41.52
CA ILE A 790 9.15 32.97 -42.44
C ILE A 790 8.79 31.72 -43.24
N ILE A 791 8.71 31.82 -44.56
CA ILE A 791 8.58 30.67 -45.46
C ILE A 791 9.96 30.32 -46.02
N ALA A 792 10.66 29.36 -45.41
CA ALA A 792 12.10 29.17 -45.56
C ALA A 792 12.56 28.18 -46.66
N GLY A 793 11.73 27.22 -47.08
CA GLY A 793 12.18 26.07 -47.88
C GLY A 793 11.61 25.92 -49.29
N GLN A 794 10.98 26.96 -49.87
CA GLN A 794 10.45 26.89 -51.24
C GLN A 794 11.28 27.72 -52.22
N ALA A 795 12.31 27.10 -52.82
CA ALA A 795 12.97 27.65 -54.01
C ALA A 795 12.01 27.58 -55.21
N ILE A 796 11.22 28.64 -55.44
CA ILE A 796 10.31 28.73 -56.58
C ILE A 796 11.14 29.03 -57.84
N THR A 797 11.51 27.98 -58.57
CA THR A 797 12.16 28.08 -59.88
C THR A 797 11.17 28.25 -61.05
N ALA A 798 9.84 28.21 -60.81
CA ALA A 798 8.83 28.33 -61.86
C ALA A 798 7.56 29.12 -61.43
N ARG A 799 7.09 30.02 -62.32
CA ARG A 799 5.94 30.96 -62.19
C ARG A 799 4.59 30.35 -61.76
N SER A 800 4.46 29.02 -61.62
CA SER A 800 3.20 28.31 -61.40
C SER A 800 3.14 27.41 -60.16
N SER A 801 4.10 27.51 -59.23
CA SER A 801 4.26 26.59 -58.08
C SER A 801 3.89 27.17 -56.71
N MET A 802 3.40 28.42 -56.64
CA MET A 802 2.94 29.04 -55.40
C MET A 802 1.64 28.46 -54.85
N SER A 803 1.59 28.35 -53.52
CA SER A 803 0.42 27.96 -52.72
C SER A 803 -0.54 29.16 -52.53
N TYR A 804 -1.84 28.92 -52.65
CA TYR A 804 -2.92 29.90 -52.45
C TYR A 804 -3.07 30.25 -50.96
N HIS A 805 -2.78 31.48 -50.55
CA HIS A 805 -3.10 31.97 -49.20
C HIS A 805 -3.14 33.50 -49.10
N THR A 806 -3.88 33.99 -48.11
CA THR A 806 -3.97 35.40 -47.76
C THR A 806 -3.15 35.67 -46.51
N VAL A 807 -2.37 36.75 -46.50
CA VAL A 807 -1.68 37.26 -45.32
C VAL A 807 -2.35 38.57 -44.91
N ASN A 808 -2.94 38.59 -43.72
CA ASN A 808 -3.54 39.78 -43.15
C ASN A 808 -2.63 40.33 -42.06
N PHE A 809 -2.30 41.61 -42.14
CA PHE A 809 -1.57 42.29 -41.08
C PHE A 809 -2.55 42.98 -40.10
N ASP A 810 -2.18 43.04 -38.83
CA ASP A 810 -2.82 43.94 -37.88
C ASP A 810 -2.18 45.32 -37.95
N SER A 811 -2.86 46.27 -38.61
CA SER A 811 -2.39 47.65 -38.76
C SER A 811 -2.29 48.44 -37.46
N THR A 812 -2.85 47.93 -36.35
CA THR A 812 -2.69 48.53 -35.01
C THR A 812 -1.41 48.10 -34.31
N GLN A 813 -0.74 47.04 -34.79
CA GLN A 813 0.50 46.52 -34.24
C GLN A 813 1.69 46.89 -35.13
N ALA A 814 2.78 47.37 -34.53
CA ALA A 814 4.00 47.67 -35.27
C ALA A 814 4.83 46.41 -35.55
N ASN A 815 5.69 46.48 -36.58
CA ASN A 815 6.74 45.49 -36.85
C ASN A 815 6.25 44.06 -37.17
N GLY A 816 5.04 43.89 -37.70
CA GLY A 816 4.66 42.63 -38.35
C GLY A 816 5.59 42.33 -39.53
N ILE A 817 6.08 41.11 -39.65
CA ILE A 817 7.01 40.69 -40.71
C ILE A 817 6.44 39.47 -41.43
N TYR A 818 6.47 39.52 -42.76
CA TYR A 818 6.27 38.34 -43.60
C TYR A 818 7.48 38.18 -44.52
N ALA A 819 8.21 37.09 -44.33
CA ALA A 819 9.44 36.76 -45.03
C ALA A 819 9.25 35.53 -45.92
N TYR A 820 9.79 35.59 -47.13
CA TYR A 820 9.71 34.51 -48.11
C TYR A 820 11.07 34.24 -48.74
N ALA A 821 11.58 33.02 -48.59
CA ALA A 821 12.85 32.59 -49.15
C ALA A 821 12.68 32.16 -50.62
N GLY A 822 12.53 33.12 -51.54
CA GLY A 822 12.49 32.89 -52.99
C GLY A 822 11.83 34.00 -53.81
N ASN A 823 11.82 33.84 -55.14
CA ASN A 823 11.11 34.76 -56.06
C ASN A 823 9.60 34.47 -56.03
N ILE A 824 8.78 35.51 -56.04
CA ILE A 824 7.31 35.40 -56.00
C ILE A 824 6.70 36.01 -57.26
N VAL A 825 6.63 35.29 -58.38
CA VAL A 825 5.89 35.82 -59.55
C VAL A 825 4.49 35.22 -59.56
N ASP A 826 3.54 35.90 -58.90
CA ASP A 826 2.13 35.51 -58.90
C ASP A 826 1.32 36.26 -59.96
N GLU A 827 1.20 35.64 -61.13
CA GLU A 827 0.31 36.12 -62.21
C GLU A 827 -1.16 35.70 -62.03
N SER A 828 -1.47 34.92 -60.99
CA SER A 828 -2.76 34.22 -60.83
C SER A 828 -3.52 34.57 -59.55
N GLY A 829 -3.06 35.56 -58.78
CA GLY A 829 -3.71 35.99 -57.52
C GLY A 829 -3.68 34.94 -56.41
N ARG A 830 -2.65 34.10 -56.37
CA ARG A 830 -2.40 33.06 -55.38
C ARG A 830 -1.89 33.59 -54.03
N LEU A 831 -1.28 34.78 -53.99
CA LEU A 831 -0.90 35.44 -52.74
C LEU A 831 -1.62 36.78 -52.66
N THR A 832 -2.28 37.02 -51.52
CA THR A 832 -2.91 38.31 -51.22
C THR A 832 -2.39 38.84 -49.90
N ILE A 833 -1.87 40.07 -49.89
CA ILE A 833 -1.44 40.78 -48.69
C ILE A 833 -2.46 41.88 -48.37
N ASN A 834 -3.00 41.91 -47.16
CA ASN A 834 -4.00 42.90 -46.74
C ASN A 834 -3.58 43.68 -45.50
N ASN A 835 -4.12 44.90 -45.38
CA ASN A 835 -4.03 45.77 -44.21
C ASN A 835 -2.59 46.08 -43.78
N PHE A 836 -1.69 46.21 -44.76
CA PHE A 836 -0.29 46.49 -44.51
C PHE A 836 -0.07 47.96 -44.11
N ALA A 837 0.61 48.20 -42.99
CA ALA A 837 1.00 49.54 -42.53
C ALA A 837 2.50 49.78 -42.76
N LEU A 838 2.94 51.05 -42.85
CA LEU A 838 4.36 51.39 -43.06
C LEU A 838 5.32 50.87 -41.97
N SER A 839 4.82 50.49 -40.81
CA SER A 839 5.61 49.87 -39.73
C SER A 839 5.85 48.38 -39.93
N HIS A 840 5.18 47.74 -40.89
CA HIS A 840 5.36 46.33 -41.25
C HIS A 840 6.49 46.17 -42.27
N LYS A 841 6.94 44.93 -42.46
CA LYS A 841 8.01 44.58 -43.42
C LYS A 841 7.64 43.36 -44.25
N LEU A 842 7.91 43.46 -45.55
CA LEU A 842 7.96 42.31 -46.44
C LEU A 842 9.43 41.99 -46.73
N VAL A 843 9.84 40.75 -46.52
CA VAL A 843 11.23 40.33 -46.70
C VAL A 843 11.30 39.27 -47.79
N PHE A 844 12.16 39.48 -48.79
CA PHE A 844 12.38 38.53 -49.88
C PHE A 844 13.85 38.17 -50.01
N ALA A 845 14.16 36.91 -50.32
CA ALA A 845 15.52 36.49 -50.64
C ALA A 845 15.90 36.87 -52.07
N ALA A 846 17.06 37.50 -52.27
CA ALA A 846 17.70 37.61 -53.57
C ALA A 846 18.37 36.27 -53.95
N GLN A 847 18.34 35.88 -55.23
CA GLN A 847 19.11 34.72 -55.68
C GLN A 847 20.63 34.97 -55.63
N ASP A 848 21.40 33.90 -55.41
CA ASP A 848 22.87 33.89 -55.43
C ASP A 848 23.41 34.63 -56.67
N GLY A 849 24.28 35.62 -56.42
CA GLY A 849 25.00 36.38 -57.45
C GLY A 849 24.40 37.72 -57.87
N TYR A 850 23.33 38.20 -57.24
CA TYR A 850 22.60 39.40 -57.68
C TYR A 850 22.77 40.67 -56.84
N LEU A 851 23.72 40.72 -55.90
CA LEU A 851 23.82 41.82 -54.92
C LEU A 851 24.92 42.85 -55.18
N ASP A 852 25.55 42.82 -56.34
CA ASP A 852 26.31 43.97 -56.83
C ASP A 852 25.36 44.92 -57.59
N GLU A 853 25.02 46.04 -56.95
CA GLU A 853 24.46 47.26 -57.57
C GLU A 853 23.05 47.17 -58.19
N THR A 854 22.24 46.18 -57.83
CA THR A 854 20.86 46.02 -58.31
C THR A 854 19.91 47.08 -57.72
N ARG A 855 19.42 47.99 -58.58
CA ARG A 855 18.30 48.89 -58.24
C ARG A 855 17.01 48.10 -58.17
N TYR A 856 16.42 47.98 -56.98
CA TYR A 856 15.07 47.45 -56.81
C TYR A 856 14.03 48.56 -57.01
N ILE A 857 12.95 48.22 -57.70
CA ILE A 857 11.84 49.10 -58.04
C ILE A 857 10.57 48.46 -57.47
N THR A 858 9.92 49.15 -56.54
CA THR A 858 8.59 48.80 -56.05
C THR A 858 7.56 49.68 -56.75
N SER A 859 6.49 49.07 -57.27
CA SER A 859 5.37 49.77 -57.88
C SER A 859 4.05 49.16 -57.43
N TYR A 860 3.06 50.00 -57.16
CA TYR A 860 1.71 49.61 -56.80
C TYR A 860 0.72 50.22 -57.81
N ALA A 861 -0.07 49.38 -58.47
CA ALA A 861 -1.12 49.80 -59.39
C ALA A 861 -2.24 48.76 -59.41
N ASP A 862 -3.49 49.21 -59.48
CA ASP A 862 -4.69 48.36 -59.63
C ASP A 862 -4.78 47.20 -58.62
N GLY A 863 -4.37 47.42 -57.37
CA GLY A 863 -4.42 46.40 -56.31
C GLY A 863 -3.31 45.35 -56.38
N VAL A 864 -2.30 45.54 -57.23
CA VAL A 864 -1.16 44.63 -57.39
C VAL A 864 0.12 45.35 -57.02
N LEU A 865 0.91 44.76 -56.11
CA LEU A 865 2.27 45.19 -55.83
C LEU A 865 3.23 44.41 -56.73
N THR A 866 4.14 45.11 -57.38
CA THR A 866 5.24 44.53 -58.17
C THR A 866 6.58 45.02 -57.64
N VAL A 867 7.45 44.08 -57.30
CA VAL A 867 8.86 44.32 -56.96
C VAL A 867 9.70 43.82 -58.12
N SER A 868 10.52 44.68 -58.70
CA SER A 868 11.42 44.35 -59.80
C SER A 868 12.83 44.75 -59.45
N TYR A 869 13.81 44.21 -60.17
CA TYR A 869 15.21 44.59 -60.07
C TYR A 869 15.80 44.79 -61.46
N VAL A 870 16.80 45.65 -61.59
CA VAL A 870 17.55 45.79 -62.84
C VAL A 870 18.68 44.78 -62.82
N ASN A 871 18.56 43.71 -63.62
CA ASN A 871 19.58 42.68 -63.72
C ASN A 871 20.91 43.29 -64.18
N ALA A 872 21.95 43.24 -63.33
CA ALA A 872 23.24 43.86 -63.59
C ALA A 872 23.97 43.26 -64.81
N THR A 873 23.68 41.99 -65.15
CA THR A 873 24.29 41.30 -66.28
C THR A 873 23.57 41.62 -67.60
N THR A 874 22.24 41.74 -67.59
CA THR A 874 21.44 41.93 -68.82
C THR A 874 21.01 43.37 -69.05
N GLY A 875 21.07 44.23 -68.03
CA GLY A 875 20.56 45.60 -68.03
C GLY A 875 19.03 45.69 -68.11
N LYS A 876 18.32 44.56 -68.04
CA LYS A 876 16.85 44.50 -68.15
C LYS A 876 16.21 44.55 -66.77
N THR A 877 15.05 45.18 -66.68
CA THR A 877 14.18 45.08 -65.51
C THR A 877 13.56 43.68 -65.50
N GLU A 878 13.81 42.94 -64.43
CA GLU A 878 13.28 41.60 -64.18
C GLU A 878 12.44 41.62 -62.90
N GLN A 879 11.37 40.83 -62.87
CA GLN A 879 10.41 40.84 -61.77
C GLN A 879 10.88 39.90 -60.66
N LEU A 880 10.97 40.42 -59.44
CA LEU A 880 11.30 39.66 -58.24
C LEU A 880 10.05 39.15 -57.54
N ALA A 881 9.06 40.04 -57.37
CA ALA A 881 7.80 39.72 -56.74
C ALA A 881 6.60 40.38 -57.45
N GLN A 882 5.46 39.72 -57.48
CA GLN A 882 4.15 40.23 -57.86
C GLN A 882 3.09 39.52 -57.02
N PHE A 883 2.13 40.25 -56.46
CA PHE A 883 1.00 39.68 -55.72
C PHE A 883 -0.09 40.72 -55.49
N ASN A 884 -1.29 40.26 -55.11
CA ASN A 884 -2.37 41.16 -54.72
C ASN A 884 -2.02 41.86 -53.41
N TYR A 885 -2.22 43.16 -53.33
CA TYR A 885 -1.84 43.99 -52.20
C TYR A 885 -2.89 45.05 -51.90
N THR A 886 -3.31 45.11 -50.63
CA THR A 886 -4.20 46.14 -50.10
C THR A 886 -3.52 46.83 -48.90
N PRO A 887 -3.11 48.10 -49.01
CA PRO A 887 -2.53 48.82 -47.88
C PRO A 887 -3.58 49.17 -46.82
N ALA A 888 -3.15 49.43 -45.58
CA ALA A 888 -4.02 49.93 -44.52
C ALA A 888 -4.51 51.36 -44.80
N VAL A 889 -3.68 52.16 -45.47
CA VAL A 889 -4.01 53.50 -45.98
C VAL A 889 -3.82 53.53 -47.49
N GLU A 890 -4.85 53.98 -48.22
CA GLU A 890 -4.84 53.97 -49.69
C GLU A 890 -3.64 54.75 -50.27
N GLY A 891 -2.91 54.11 -51.19
CA GLY A 891 -1.75 54.70 -51.88
C GLY A 891 -0.39 54.45 -51.22
N GLU A 892 -0.34 53.87 -50.01
CA GLU A 892 0.92 53.52 -49.37
C GLU A 892 1.60 52.33 -50.05
N VAL A 893 2.88 52.51 -50.40
CA VAL A 893 3.74 51.46 -50.95
C VAL A 893 4.56 50.86 -49.79
N PRO A 894 4.64 49.52 -49.67
CA PRO A 894 5.24 48.88 -48.50
C PRO A 894 6.77 49.01 -48.48
N ASN A 895 7.33 48.92 -47.27
CA ASN A 895 8.76 48.73 -47.07
C ASN A 895 9.12 47.29 -47.43
N VAL A 896 9.81 47.12 -48.57
CA VAL A 896 10.29 45.83 -49.06
C VAL A 896 11.77 45.70 -48.76
N LEU A 897 12.13 44.72 -47.94
CA LEU A 897 13.51 44.36 -47.62
C LEU A 897 13.95 43.17 -48.46
N ILE A 898 15.19 43.23 -48.95
CA ILE A 898 15.76 42.15 -49.76
C ILE A 898 17.05 41.68 -49.10
N THR A 899 17.16 40.37 -48.88
CA THR A 899 18.25 39.75 -48.12
C THR A 899 19.03 38.74 -48.96
N THR A 900 20.28 38.48 -48.58
CA THR A 900 21.18 37.51 -49.23
C THR A 900 20.83 36.06 -48.93
N ASP A 901 20.21 35.79 -47.79
CA ASP A 901 20.10 34.45 -47.20
C ASP A 901 18.66 33.99 -46.96
N GLY A 902 17.68 34.83 -47.29
CA GLY A 902 16.25 34.55 -47.10
C GLY A 902 15.80 34.31 -45.66
N ALA A 903 16.68 34.48 -44.66
CA ALA A 903 16.43 34.04 -43.29
C ALA A 903 16.82 35.07 -42.21
N SER A 904 17.42 36.21 -42.56
CA SER A 904 17.72 37.26 -41.59
C SER A 904 17.27 38.66 -42.02
N PRO A 905 16.47 39.39 -41.21
CA PRO A 905 16.07 40.77 -41.48
C PRO A 905 17.23 41.77 -41.34
N THR A 906 18.49 41.30 -41.24
CA THR A 906 19.70 42.14 -41.17
C THR A 906 20.19 42.63 -42.55
N GLY A 907 19.39 42.45 -43.60
CA GLY A 907 19.65 42.98 -44.94
C GLY A 907 19.41 44.49 -45.06
N TYR A 908 20.05 45.11 -46.05
CA TYR A 908 20.13 46.56 -46.28
C TYR A 908 18.76 47.27 -46.34
N ASP A 909 18.59 48.27 -45.49
CA ASP A 909 17.46 49.20 -45.53
C ASP A 909 17.53 50.01 -46.84
N LEU A 910 16.85 49.54 -47.89
CA LEU A 910 16.87 50.16 -49.21
C LEU A 910 15.93 51.36 -49.24
N VAL A 911 16.34 52.43 -48.55
CA VAL A 911 15.75 53.76 -48.72
C VAL A 911 16.86 54.83 -48.62
N ILE A 912 17.55 55.13 -49.73
CA ILE A 912 18.28 56.42 -49.83
C ILE A 912 17.24 57.50 -50.13
N THR A 913 16.58 58.03 -49.09
CA THR A 913 15.68 59.21 -49.19
C THR A 913 16.28 60.49 -48.64
N LYS A 914 17.59 60.55 -48.36
CA LYS A 914 18.22 61.80 -47.89
C LYS A 914 18.47 62.73 -49.07
N CYS A 915 17.61 63.72 -49.23
CA CYS A 915 17.56 64.60 -50.41
C CYS A 915 18.43 65.87 -50.31
N PHE A 916 18.65 66.39 -49.10
CA PHE A 916 19.38 67.64 -48.85
C PHE A 916 20.61 67.39 -47.97
N LEU A 917 21.71 68.11 -48.25
CA LEU A 917 22.93 68.05 -47.45
C LEU A 917 23.02 69.23 -46.48
N THR A 918 23.80 69.06 -45.41
CA THR A 918 24.08 70.13 -44.44
C THR A 918 24.54 71.41 -45.14
N GLY A 919 23.99 72.55 -44.72
CA GLY A 919 24.22 73.86 -45.33
C GLY A 919 23.30 74.18 -46.52
N THR A 920 22.39 73.27 -46.91
CA THR A 920 21.38 73.58 -47.94
C THR A 920 20.36 74.58 -47.39
N HIS A 921 20.22 75.72 -48.05
CA HIS A 921 19.24 76.73 -47.68
C HIS A 921 17.88 76.45 -48.32
N LEU A 922 16.84 76.39 -47.49
CA LEU A 922 15.45 76.23 -47.89
C LEU A 922 14.68 77.51 -47.56
N LEU A 923 13.81 77.93 -48.46
CA LEU A 923 12.99 79.12 -48.27
C LEU A 923 11.89 78.85 -47.24
N THR A 924 11.80 79.66 -46.20
CA THR A 924 10.67 79.74 -45.26
C THR A 924 9.92 81.06 -45.48
N PRO A 925 8.70 81.21 -44.92
CA PRO A 925 7.98 82.48 -45.00
C PRO A 925 8.77 83.69 -44.43
N GLU A 926 9.69 83.46 -43.50
CA GLU A 926 10.50 84.48 -42.82
C GLU A 926 11.89 84.69 -43.46
N GLY A 927 12.28 83.88 -44.45
CA GLY A 927 13.58 83.95 -45.12
C GLY A 927 14.20 82.58 -45.37
N GLU A 928 15.42 82.54 -45.88
CA GLU A 928 16.13 81.26 -46.10
C GLU A 928 16.76 80.74 -44.81
N VAL A 929 16.50 79.47 -44.48
CA VAL A 929 17.05 78.76 -43.31
C VAL A 929 17.79 77.51 -43.79
N THR A 930 18.92 77.16 -43.16
CA THR A 930 19.63 75.92 -43.53
C THR A 930 18.88 74.68 -43.04
N VAL A 931 18.93 73.60 -43.81
CA VAL A 931 18.15 72.38 -43.57
C VAL A 931 18.41 71.77 -42.19
N GLU A 932 19.63 71.87 -41.66
CA GLU A 932 19.98 71.37 -40.33
C GLU A 932 19.41 72.20 -39.16
N ASN A 933 18.92 73.41 -39.43
CA ASN A 933 18.29 74.27 -38.43
C ASN A 933 16.75 74.22 -38.46
N LEU A 934 16.16 73.50 -39.43
CA LEU A 934 14.72 73.28 -39.50
C LEU A 934 14.29 72.14 -38.58
N LYS A 935 13.12 72.27 -37.97
CA LYS A 935 12.51 71.26 -37.09
C LYS A 935 11.02 71.10 -37.37
N ALA A 936 10.44 70.02 -36.85
CA ALA A 936 8.99 69.83 -36.89
C ALA A 936 8.27 71.04 -36.26
N GLY A 937 7.22 71.52 -36.92
CA GLY A 937 6.48 72.74 -36.60
C GLY A 937 6.94 74.00 -37.36
N ASP A 938 8.16 74.03 -37.90
CA ASP A 938 8.58 75.13 -38.78
C ASP A 938 7.83 75.07 -40.12
N HIS A 939 7.81 76.17 -40.86
CA HIS A 939 7.17 76.23 -42.17
C HIS A 939 8.20 76.44 -43.28
N VAL A 940 7.99 75.78 -44.43
CA VAL A 940 8.80 75.93 -45.64
C VAL A 940 7.92 76.30 -46.83
N VAL A 941 8.49 77.04 -47.76
CA VAL A 941 7.82 77.42 -49.00
C VAL A 941 8.05 76.33 -50.03
N THR A 942 6.94 75.81 -50.57
CA THR A 942 6.89 74.79 -51.62
C THR A 942 6.27 75.37 -52.89
N LEU A 943 6.40 74.67 -54.03
CA LEU A 943 5.77 75.06 -55.29
C LEU A 943 4.59 74.12 -55.59
N GLU A 944 3.35 74.63 -55.54
CA GLU A 944 2.14 73.89 -55.92
C GLU A 944 1.47 74.58 -57.11
N ASN A 945 1.25 73.87 -58.22
CA ASN A 945 0.67 74.42 -59.45
C ASN A 945 1.35 75.72 -59.94
N GLY A 946 2.67 75.83 -59.73
CA GLY A 946 3.45 77.02 -60.08
C GLY A 946 3.34 78.19 -59.09
N GLN A 947 2.64 78.03 -57.97
CA GLN A 947 2.52 79.02 -56.91
C GLN A 947 3.32 78.63 -55.65
N GLN A 948 3.89 79.62 -54.98
CA GLN A 948 4.58 79.41 -53.71
C GLN A 948 3.55 79.24 -52.58
N VAL A 949 3.61 78.11 -51.88
CA VAL A 949 2.69 77.73 -50.78
C VAL A 949 3.49 77.37 -49.54
N SER A 950 3.12 77.96 -48.39
CA SER A 950 3.71 77.63 -47.09
C SER A 950 3.17 76.29 -46.58
N LYS A 951 4.07 75.39 -46.19
CA LYS A 951 3.76 74.06 -45.65
C LYS A 951 4.50 73.85 -44.34
N GLU A 952 3.79 73.32 -43.35
CA GLU A 952 4.38 72.92 -42.08
C GLU A 952 5.24 71.66 -42.24
N ILE A 953 6.39 71.64 -41.58
CA ILE A 953 7.26 70.48 -41.45
C ILE A 953 6.69 69.59 -40.34
N VAL A 954 6.27 68.36 -40.67
CA VAL A 954 5.76 67.40 -39.66
C VAL A 954 6.88 66.57 -39.02
N TRP A 955 8.04 66.47 -39.66
CA TRP A 955 9.19 65.71 -39.18
C TRP A 955 10.51 66.21 -39.80
N ALA A 956 11.62 66.12 -39.05
CA ALA A 956 12.97 66.39 -39.52
C ALA A 956 13.96 65.37 -38.91
N GLY A 957 14.97 64.95 -39.67
CA GLY A 957 15.99 64.01 -39.19
C GLY A 957 17.30 64.05 -39.98
N THR A 958 18.40 63.64 -39.35
CA THR A 958 19.77 63.73 -39.90
C THR A 958 20.48 62.37 -39.89
N MET A 959 21.56 62.21 -40.65
CA MET A 959 22.47 61.04 -40.63
C MET A 959 23.79 61.44 -41.27
N ASP A 960 24.88 60.91 -40.74
CA ASP A 960 26.21 61.04 -41.35
C ASP A 960 26.48 59.87 -42.30
N VAL A 961 27.02 60.15 -43.49
CA VAL A 961 27.34 59.15 -44.50
C VAL A 961 28.84 59.20 -44.80
N ASN A 962 29.54 58.07 -44.63
CA ASN A 962 30.97 57.96 -44.93
C ASN A 962 31.20 57.26 -46.27
N VAL A 963 31.44 58.04 -47.33
CA VAL A 963 31.64 57.55 -48.70
C VAL A 963 32.91 56.69 -48.87
N ASN A 964 33.89 56.78 -47.96
CA ASN A 964 35.16 56.06 -48.09
C ASN A 964 35.10 54.57 -47.73
N HIS A 965 34.00 54.11 -47.14
CA HIS A 965 33.80 52.70 -46.77
C HIS A 965 33.28 51.83 -47.94
N TYR A 966 33.02 52.42 -49.11
CA TYR A 966 32.36 51.77 -50.23
C TYR A 966 33.28 51.65 -51.45
N GLU A 967 33.26 50.50 -52.12
CA GLU A 967 34.12 50.22 -53.29
C GLU A 967 33.67 50.99 -54.55
N ASN A 968 32.35 51.16 -54.76
CA ASN A 968 31.80 52.04 -55.81
C ASN A 968 31.29 53.37 -55.23
N LYS A 969 32.15 54.39 -55.28
CA LYS A 969 31.89 55.69 -54.65
C LYS A 969 31.03 56.64 -55.48
N GLY A 970 30.90 56.39 -56.80
CA GLY A 970 30.27 57.32 -57.75
C GLY A 970 28.84 57.75 -57.41
N PRO A 971 27.94 56.82 -57.03
CA PRO A 971 26.55 57.13 -56.66
C PRO A 971 26.35 57.75 -55.27
N LEU A 972 27.39 57.79 -54.45
CA LEU A 972 27.34 58.26 -53.06
C LEU A 972 27.90 59.69 -52.91
N TYR A 973 28.72 60.13 -53.86
CA TYR A 973 29.14 61.52 -53.93
C TYR A 973 27.97 62.41 -54.31
N PRO A 974 27.77 63.54 -53.62
CA PRO A 974 26.70 64.46 -53.99
C PRO A 974 26.96 65.13 -55.32
N VAL A 975 25.88 65.65 -55.90
CA VAL A 975 25.96 66.51 -57.07
C VAL A 975 26.03 67.95 -56.60
N ARG A 976 27.09 68.65 -57.00
CA ARG A 976 27.21 70.11 -56.85
C ARG A 976 26.67 70.80 -58.09
N ILE A 977 25.57 71.53 -57.89
CA ILE A 977 25.03 72.47 -58.85
C ILE A 977 25.62 73.83 -58.52
N LYS A 978 26.58 74.30 -59.31
CA LYS A 978 27.26 75.58 -59.03
C LYS A 978 26.31 76.76 -59.17
N ALA A 979 26.61 77.85 -58.48
CA ALA A 979 25.93 79.13 -58.68
C ALA A 979 25.86 79.46 -60.19
N HIS A 980 24.71 79.94 -60.62
CA HIS A 980 24.41 80.31 -62.00
C HIS A 980 24.36 79.17 -63.03
N ALA A 981 24.28 77.90 -62.61
CA ALA A 981 24.31 76.75 -63.51
C ALA A 981 23.16 76.68 -64.53
N PHE A 982 21.97 77.19 -64.20
CA PHE A 982 20.78 77.24 -65.06
C PHE A 982 20.50 78.64 -65.63
N GLY A 983 21.30 79.65 -65.27
CA GLY A 983 21.10 81.05 -65.64
C GLY A 983 21.61 82.00 -64.56
N LEU A 984 21.64 83.31 -64.83
CA LEU A 984 22.09 84.29 -63.83
C LEU A 984 21.24 84.19 -62.55
N ASN A 985 21.90 84.08 -61.40
CA ASN A 985 21.30 83.81 -60.08
C ASN A 985 20.45 82.52 -59.96
N GLN A 986 20.64 81.53 -60.84
CA GLN A 986 19.92 80.24 -60.78
C GLN A 986 20.90 79.05 -60.83
N PRO A 987 21.19 78.38 -59.70
CA PRO A 987 20.92 78.82 -58.33
C PRO A 987 21.75 80.06 -57.95
N CYS A 988 21.34 80.77 -56.89
CA CYS A 988 22.04 81.96 -56.38
C CYS A 988 23.36 81.64 -55.65
N ARG A 989 23.56 80.38 -55.26
CA ARG A 989 24.75 79.83 -54.61
C ARG A 989 24.96 78.38 -55.06
N ASP A 990 26.12 77.83 -54.74
CA ASP A 990 26.36 76.39 -54.93
C ASP A 990 25.37 75.58 -54.08
N LEU A 991 24.73 74.59 -54.70
CA LEU A 991 23.79 73.68 -54.07
C LEU A 991 24.34 72.25 -54.12
N LEU A 992 24.40 71.60 -52.96
CA LEU A 992 24.79 70.20 -52.83
C LEU A 992 23.56 69.37 -52.51
N VAL A 993 23.29 68.39 -53.38
CA VAL A 993 22.16 67.46 -53.23
C VAL A 993 22.61 66.05 -53.53
N THR A 994 21.85 65.07 -53.07
CA THR A 994 22.13 63.68 -53.45
C THR A 994 21.83 63.45 -54.93
N PRO A 995 22.48 62.45 -55.57
CA PRO A 995 22.35 62.25 -57.03
C PRO A 995 20.94 62.01 -57.55
N GLU A 996 20.03 61.53 -56.68
CA GLU A 996 18.62 61.26 -56.99
C GLU A 996 17.68 62.43 -56.64
N HIS A 997 18.18 63.52 -56.04
CA HIS A 997 17.36 64.70 -55.76
C HIS A 997 16.88 65.33 -57.06
N THR A 998 15.57 65.50 -57.21
CA THR A 998 14.97 66.00 -58.45
C THR A 998 14.93 67.53 -58.46
N ILE A 999 15.47 68.13 -59.52
CA ILE A 999 15.45 69.57 -59.76
C ILE A 999 14.32 69.88 -60.75
N PHE A 1000 13.49 70.85 -60.39
CA PHE A 1000 12.43 71.32 -61.29
C PHE A 1000 13.02 72.26 -62.35
N VAL A 1001 13.01 71.83 -63.61
CA VAL A 1001 13.51 72.57 -64.77
C VAL A 1001 12.51 72.46 -65.91
N ASP A 1002 12.15 73.58 -66.54
CA ASP A 1002 11.29 73.63 -67.73
C ASP A 1002 10.00 72.80 -67.64
N GLY A 1003 9.36 72.77 -66.46
CA GLY A 1003 8.10 72.07 -66.24
C GLY A 1003 8.23 70.59 -65.85
N GLY A 1004 9.44 70.06 -65.71
CA GLY A 1004 9.70 68.68 -65.29
C GLY A 1004 10.63 68.55 -64.08
N LEU A 1005 10.49 67.46 -63.32
CA LEU A 1005 11.40 67.09 -62.22
C LEU A 1005 12.49 66.15 -62.76
N ILE A 1006 13.74 66.59 -62.79
CA ILE A 1006 14.87 65.86 -63.36
C ILE A 1006 15.88 65.52 -62.25
N PRO A 1007 16.24 64.24 -62.03
CA PRO A 1007 17.27 63.87 -61.04
C PRO A 1007 18.61 64.57 -61.28
N ALA A 1008 19.25 65.07 -60.21
CA ALA A 1008 20.46 65.89 -60.30
C ALA A 1008 21.60 65.20 -61.07
N ARG A 1009 21.78 63.88 -60.96
CA ARG A 1009 22.81 63.14 -61.72
C ARG A 1009 22.62 63.25 -63.24
N MET A 1010 21.38 63.34 -63.71
CA MET A 1010 21.08 63.42 -65.14
C MET A 1010 21.40 64.80 -65.71
N LEU A 1011 21.57 65.81 -64.85
CA LEU A 1011 21.94 67.18 -65.22
C LEU A 1011 23.46 67.41 -65.19
N VAL A 1012 24.25 66.41 -64.76
CA VAL A 1012 25.71 66.52 -64.68
C VAL A 1012 26.29 66.72 -66.08
N ASN A 1013 26.95 67.86 -66.26
CA ASN A 1013 27.58 68.26 -67.53
C ASN A 1013 29.11 68.38 -67.41
N GLY A 1014 29.67 68.08 -66.23
CA GLY A 1014 31.11 68.12 -65.97
C GLY A 1014 31.70 69.53 -65.86
N ARG A 1015 30.87 70.59 -65.88
CA ARG A 1015 31.33 71.99 -65.81
C ARG A 1015 30.62 72.78 -64.72
N SER A 1016 29.34 73.10 -64.94
CA SER A 1016 28.49 73.86 -64.01
C SER A 1016 27.71 72.97 -63.05
N ILE A 1017 27.48 71.71 -63.43
CA ILE A 1017 26.88 70.68 -62.58
C ILE A 1017 27.83 69.49 -62.60
N ILE A 1018 28.39 69.16 -61.44
CA ILE A 1018 29.47 68.18 -61.28
C ILE A 1018 29.15 67.20 -60.16
N VAL A 1019 29.65 65.97 -60.26
CA VAL A 1019 29.77 65.09 -59.10
C VAL A 1019 30.89 65.64 -58.21
N ASP A 1020 30.61 65.85 -56.93
CA ASP A 1020 31.55 66.46 -56.00
C ASP A 1020 32.21 65.40 -55.12
N THR A 1021 33.48 65.14 -55.40
CA THR A 1021 34.32 64.19 -54.66
C THR A 1021 35.23 64.86 -53.63
N THR A 1022 35.04 66.17 -53.38
CA THR A 1022 35.94 66.99 -52.56
C THR A 1022 35.44 67.25 -51.14
N ILE A 1023 34.19 66.90 -50.86
CA ILE A 1023 33.56 67.09 -49.54
C ILE A 1023 33.76 65.91 -48.60
#